data_AF-A0A849QCQ1-F1
#
_entry.id   AF-A0A849QCQ1-F1
#
_cell.length_a   1.000
_cell.length_b   1.000
_cell.length_c   1.000
_cell.angle_alpha   90.00
_cell.angle_beta   90.00
_cell.angle_gamma   90.00
#
_symmetry.space_group_name_H-M   'P 1'
#
loop_
_entity.id
_entity.type
_entity.pdbx_description
1 polymer ?
#
loop_
_entity_poly.entity_id
_entity_poly.type
_entity_poly.pdbx_seq_one_letter_code
_entity_poly.pdbx_strand_id
1 'polypeptide(L)'
;MSLLMKWGKLIKKIHFSDLPAESALIRNKKEDDKLTPNNLREKPKDNAHPGLNIHVEFRGHDETILCFSWSPDGRIFASGSKDKTIRLWDVKKGLLLNTLKGHTNIIRSVAFSPDGRMLASASDDTTIQLWDTETGKPLRTLIGHTREITCVAWSPDGKALASSSADETIEIWDTKTGMPLQIFAESTGSVYNGSIYHVAWSPDGKMLASSLDNYIKLYDIKTGELLRLFEGHFKSVYCLDWSPDGNTLASASNDTTIRIWNPKTGKLKGVFEAHTAGVNCISFSSDGLLLASKSFDRTYRLWRCDNWDTVAVIDKLPLGPPHPRVLAFHPKEAYMATIGENDTDICLWCIDYELLLGTNPFVESVRYTTAKIALVGDSGVGKTGLGWRLAHGEFKNHSSTHGQQFWLIDELHATRGDGTNCEALLWDFAGQPDYRLIHTLFLDDVDLALVLFDATNRQEPLKGVEFWLNQLSHCKGGGCKMILVGARMDRGTPTLTPLELNDFCLHNGIRGGYISTSALSGEGINDLMDCMKSQINWDGMTATITTVTFKRIKKYVLTLKEESDKKVVLISPIELRTRLESTYPDWSFSDEEMITAVRHLENHGYVNVLRGSSGNESILMTPDLLKNLAASFVLAARQNPKGLGSLEEAPVLNGEYNFPEIAGMHESETKLLLDAVTVLFIEHHICFRESLGTETFLVFPALINQKKPIIEDVDIVEDISYTVSGAVENVYAALVVLLGYTNTFTRINQWQNNAQYELDDGDICGFRQISEREGEIDLVLYYWKKVPQHTRLLFQGLFETFLAGREVTVTKYPPVVCTSCGYIQERNQIVRRIKENKFFLFCGECGKRILLEKPDKKVDLSPNDHEKLDEQQKMARLRTKFEASLTLVKGFIRNESDKDISCFISYAWGEFEHEHWVVKLAKDLQNAGIKVILDQKYNAAIGSNVPRFISLIEKSDYIIVVGTPQYKEKYENKVSEAGSIVAAEVDLINVRLIGTEEEKQSILPLLLYGNEKNSLPPLMRGRVYGNFKKENTYFGSLFDLILTLYNIPFDNPAVFDLRLSMRDDEMRQI
;
A
#
# COMPACT_ATOMS: atom_id res chain seq x y z
N MET A 1 -32.28 70.77 -20.07
CA MET A 1 -33.21 70.02 -19.20
C MET A 1 -32.47 68.84 -18.58
N SER A 2 -31.63 69.13 -17.60
CA SER A 2 -30.67 68.21 -16.99
C SER A 2 -30.81 68.16 -15.46
N LEU A 3 -32.06 68.13 -14.96
CA LEU A 3 -32.33 68.15 -13.51
C LEU A 3 -33.69 67.49 -13.16
N LEU A 4 -33.94 66.33 -13.76
CA LEU A 4 -34.93 65.33 -13.33
C LEU A 4 -34.27 63.93 -13.30
N MET A 5 -33.03 63.87 -12.82
CA MET A 5 -32.28 62.65 -12.52
C MET A 5 -32.05 62.56 -11.00
N LYS A 6 -32.25 61.34 -10.48
CA LYS A 6 -31.97 60.82 -9.13
C LYS A 6 -33.14 60.85 -8.15
N TRP A 7 -33.39 59.67 -7.59
CA TRP A 7 -34.20 59.33 -6.40
C TRP A 7 -35.66 58.90 -6.63
N GLY A 8 -35.84 57.62 -6.96
CA GLY A 8 -37.09 56.88 -6.82
C GLY A 8 -36.79 55.47 -6.29
N LYS A 9 -36.43 55.41 -5.01
CA LYS A 9 -36.19 54.19 -4.23
C LYS A 9 -37.50 53.40 -4.04
N LEU A 10 -37.33 52.08 -3.87
CA LEU A 10 -38.10 51.18 -3.00
C LEU A 10 -39.40 50.50 -3.51
N ILE A 11 -39.27 49.17 -3.60
CA ILE A 11 -40.13 48.11 -3.02
C ILE A 11 -41.27 47.52 -3.89
N LYS A 12 -41.01 46.25 -4.26
CA LYS A 12 -41.91 45.07 -4.26
C LYS A 12 -43.41 45.33 -4.02
N LYS A 13 -44.26 44.89 -4.95
CA LYS A 13 -45.19 43.76 -4.72
C LYS A 13 -46.14 43.47 -5.91
N ILE A 14 -46.24 42.17 -6.22
CA ILE A 14 -47.43 41.39 -6.67
C ILE A 14 -47.77 41.37 -8.18
N HIS A 15 -47.32 40.27 -8.79
CA HIS A 15 -48.05 39.20 -9.51
C HIS A 15 -49.31 39.42 -10.40
N PHE A 16 -49.20 38.73 -11.55
CA PHE A 16 -50.17 38.03 -12.43
C PHE A 16 -51.28 38.81 -13.14
N SER A 17 -51.24 38.83 -14.48
CA SER A 17 -52.13 38.04 -15.37
C SER A 17 -52.08 38.53 -16.84
N ASP A 18 -52.10 37.56 -17.76
CA ASP A 18 -52.71 37.53 -19.10
C ASP A 18 -52.24 38.43 -20.27
N LEU A 19 -51.64 37.74 -21.28
CA LEU A 19 -51.82 37.74 -22.76
C LEU A 19 -52.71 38.84 -23.41
N PRO A 20 -52.55 39.25 -24.72
CA PRO A 20 -52.46 38.31 -25.87
C PRO A 20 -51.81 38.78 -27.22
N ALA A 21 -51.68 37.79 -28.12
CA ALA A 21 -52.00 37.70 -29.57
C ALA A 21 -51.48 38.69 -30.66
N GLU A 22 -50.95 38.06 -31.73
CA GLU A 22 -51.20 38.26 -33.19
C GLU A 22 -50.86 39.62 -33.85
N SER A 23 -50.37 39.74 -35.10
CA SER A 23 -50.29 38.86 -36.27
C SER A 23 -49.35 39.45 -37.35
N ALA A 24 -48.83 38.55 -38.19
CA ALA A 24 -48.60 38.60 -39.65
C ALA A 24 -47.90 39.79 -40.33
N LEU A 25 -46.83 39.48 -41.08
CA LEU A 25 -46.71 39.93 -42.49
C LEU A 25 -45.79 39.01 -43.31
N ILE A 26 -46.38 38.51 -44.39
CA ILE A 26 -45.87 37.64 -45.45
C ILE A 26 -44.88 38.41 -46.34
N ARG A 27 -43.82 37.74 -46.80
CA ARG A 27 -43.18 38.05 -48.09
C ARG A 27 -42.88 36.78 -48.88
N ASN A 28 -43.58 36.68 -50.01
CA ASN A 28 -43.36 35.73 -51.10
C ASN A 28 -41.95 35.86 -51.70
N LYS A 29 -41.34 34.72 -52.02
CA LYS A 29 -40.54 34.55 -53.25
C LYS A 29 -40.82 33.18 -53.84
N LYS A 30 -41.27 33.21 -55.09
CA LYS A 30 -41.55 32.07 -55.97
C LYS A 30 -40.30 31.74 -56.80
N GLU A 31 -40.21 30.44 -57.07
CA GLU A 31 -39.71 29.78 -58.28
C GLU A 31 -38.20 29.53 -58.46
N ASP A 32 -37.98 28.23 -58.68
CA ASP A 32 -36.95 27.55 -59.45
C ASP A 32 -35.51 27.54 -58.93
N ASP A 33 -35.20 26.48 -58.17
CA ASP A 33 -33.99 25.73 -58.47
C ASP A 33 -34.12 24.23 -58.11
N LYS A 34 -33.44 23.45 -58.94
CA LYS A 34 -33.48 21.98 -59.08
C LYS A 34 -33.29 21.23 -57.77
N LEU A 35 -33.93 20.06 -57.67
CA LEU A 35 -33.54 18.99 -56.75
C LEU A 35 -32.02 18.76 -56.82
N THR A 36 -31.31 19.12 -55.76
CA THR A 36 -29.95 18.64 -55.50
C THR A 36 -30.00 17.57 -54.41
N PRO A 37 -29.46 16.36 -54.65
CA PRO A 37 -29.34 15.33 -53.63
C PRO A 37 -28.09 15.62 -52.79
N ASN A 38 -28.26 16.13 -51.58
CA ASN A 38 -27.16 16.26 -50.61
C ASN A 38 -27.70 16.16 -49.18
N ASN A 39 -28.10 14.95 -48.80
CA ASN A 39 -28.42 14.58 -47.40
C ASN A 39 -27.36 13.64 -46.81
N LEU A 40 -26.08 13.86 -47.12
CA LEU A 40 -24.97 13.28 -46.37
C LEU A 40 -23.97 14.40 -46.09
N ARG A 41 -24.06 14.97 -44.88
CA ARG A 41 -22.94 15.67 -44.26
C ARG A 41 -22.47 14.77 -43.13
N GLU A 42 -21.35 14.08 -43.35
CA GLU A 42 -20.54 13.58 -42.24
C GLU A 42 -20.11 14.80 -41.41
N LYS A 43 -20.75 14.97 -40.24
CA LYS A 43 -20.28 15.91 -39.21
C LYS A 43 -19.13 15.25 -38.42
N PRO A 44 -18.24 16.05 -37.81
CA PRO A 44 -17.14 15.52 -37.01
C PRO A 44 -17.68 14.73 -35.80
N LYS A 45 -16.92 13.70 -35.41
CA LYS A 45 -17.22 12.67 -34.41
C LYS A 45 -17.34 13.23 -32.97
N ASP A 46 -18.46 13.83 -32.61
CA ASP A 46 -18.85 14.00 -31.20
C ASP A 46 -19.59 12.73 -30.73
N ASN A 47 -18.81 11.67 -30.49
CA ASN A 47 -19.34 10.35 -30.13
C ASN A 47 -19.63 10.26 -28.62
N ALA A 48 -20.88 9.94 -28.28
CA ALA A 48 -21.36 9.81 -26.90
C ALA A 48 -20.85 8.56 -26.17
N HIS A 49 -20.31 7.57 -26.89
CA HIS A 49 -19.68 6.37 -26.33
C HIS A 49 -18.80 5.71 -27.40
N PRO A 50 -17.60 5.18 -27.08
CA PRO A 50 -16.69 4.62 -28.10
C PRO A 50 -17.27 3.43 -28.89
N GLY A 51 -18.24 2.71 -28.32
CA GLY A 51 -18.88 1.56 -28.96
C GLY A 51 -20.16 1.88 -29.74
N LEU A 52 -20.55 3.15 -29.81
CA LEU A 52 -21.78 3.60 -30.47
C LEU A 52 -21.47 4.77 -31.40
N ASN A 53 -21.59 4.52 -32.69
CA ASN A 53 -21.33 5.52 -33.73
C ASN A 53 -22.61 5.86 -34.47
N ILE A 54 -22.91 7.15 -34.66
CA ILE A 54 -24.03 7.54 -35.50
C ILE A 54 -23.68 7.19 -36.96
N HIS A 55 -24.48 6.33 -37.58
CA HIS A 55 -24.32 5.91 -38.97
C HIS A 55 -25.05 6.85 -39.93
N VAL A 56 -26.34 7.11 -39.67
CA VAL A 56 -27.22 7.92 -40.54
C VAL A 56 -28.23 8.66 -39.68
N GLU A 57 -28.57 9.89 -40.08
CA GLU A 57 -29.71 10.63 -39.53
C GLU A 57 -30.79 10.82 -40.61
N PHE A 58 -32.03 10.39 -40.33
CA PHE A 58 -33.17 10.69 -41.19
C PHE A 58 -33.89 11.92 -40.69
N ARG A 59 -34.07 12.91 -41.58
CA ARG A 59 -34.77 14.15 -41.31
C ARG A 59 -35.90 14.33 -42.30
N GLY A 60 -37.05 14.78 -41.81
CA GLY A 60 -38.10 15.26 -42.70
C GLY A 60 -39.50 15.34 -42.12
N HIS A 61 -39.81 14.66 -41.01
CA HIS A 61 -41.12 14.80 -40.37
C HIS A 61 -41.35 16.24 -39.87
N ASP A 62 -42.59 16.69 -39.95
CA ASP A 62 -42.95 18.07 -39.60
C ASP A 62 -43.29 18.21 -38.10
N GLU A 63 -43.61 17.09 -37.43
CA GLU A 63 -43.89 17.02 -36.00
C GLU A 63 -43.25 15.76 -35.36
N THR A 64 -43.38 15.65 -34.03
CA THR A 64 -42.83 14.57 -33.19
C THR A 64 -43.10 13.17 -33.75
N ILE A 65 -42.05 12.37 -33.92
CA ILE A 65 -42.14 10.95 -34.26
C ILE A 65 -42.54 10.17 -33.01
N LEU A 66 -43.58 9.35 -33.10
CA LEU A 66 -44.11 8.59 -31.96
C LEU A 66 -43.78 7.10 -32.03
N CYS A 67 -43.61 6.58 -33.24
CA CYS A 67 -43.33 5.17 -33.48
C CYS A 67 -42.48 4.99 -34.73
N PHE A 68 -41.75 3.88 -34.78
CA PHE A 68 -41.08 3.42 -35.97
C PHE A 68 -40.87 1.91 -35.90
N SER A 69 -40.70 1.28 -37.05
CA SER A 69 -40.56 -0.16 -37.18
C SER A 69 -39.66 -0.51 -38.36
N TRP A 70 -38.88 -1.57 -38.21
CA TRP A 70 -38.04 -2.12 -39.27
C TRP A 70 -38.83 -3.11 -40.12
N SER A 71 -38.59 -3.09 -41.43
CA SER A 71 -38.96 -4.22 -42.28
C SER A 71 -38.16 -5.47 -41.88
N PRO A 72 -38.73 -6.69 -42.02
CA PRO A 72 -38.05 -7.93 -41.61
C PRO A 72 -36.72 -8.19 -42.32
N ASP A 73 -36.54 -7.63 -43.53
CA ASP A 73 -35.29 -7.73 -44.27
C ASP A 73 -34.26 -6.66 -43.89
N GLY A 74 -34.66 -5.65 -43.11
CA GLY A 74 -33.82 -4.54 -42.64
C GLY A 74 -33.63 -3.41 -43.65
N ARG A 75 -34.23 -3.49 -44.85
CA ARG A 75 -33.93 -2.54 -45.93
C ARG A 75 -34.75 -1.26 -45.83
N ILE A 76 -35.99 -1.39 -45.39
CA ILE A 76 -36.95 -0.29 -45.25
C ILE A 76 -37.20 -0.03 -43.77
N PHE A 77 -37.22 1.25 -43.40
CA PHE A 77 -37.59 1.72 -42.08
C PHE A 77 -38.87 2.55 -42.18
N ALA A 78 -39.88 2.28 -41.35
CA ALA A 78 -41.12 3.06 -41.32
C ALA A 78 -41.20 3.90 -40.06
N SER A 79 -41.61 5.17 -40.17
CA SER A 79 -41.82 6.07 -39.03
C SER A 79 -43.18 6.75 -39.09
N GLY A 80 -43.89 6.77 -37.95
CA GLY A 80 -45.17 7.43 -37.78
C GLY A 80 -45.06 8.64 -36.85
N SER A 81 -45.70 9.74 -37.22
CA SER A 81 -45.59 11.03 -36.53
C SER A 81 -46.96 11.63 -36.16
N LYS A 82 -46.91 12.64 -35.28
CA LYS A 82 -48.04 13.55 -35.02
C LYS A 82 -48.47 14.35 -36.25
N ASP A 83 -47.61 14.48 -37.26
CA ASP A 83 -47.94 15.09 -38.55
C ASP A 83 -48.96 14.28 -39.38
N LYS A 84 -49.44 13.15 -38.83
CA LYS A 84 -50.46 12.26 -39.40
C LYS A 84 -49.98 11.50 -40.63
N THR A 85 -48.66 11.51 -40.89
CA THR A 85 -48.04 10.80 -41.99
C THR A 85 -47.14 9.68 -41.52
N ILE A 86 -47.04 8.65 -42.35
CA ILE A 86 -46.04 7.59 -42.19
C ILE A 86 -44.99 7.80 -43.28
N ARG A 87 -43.71 7.71 -42.94
CA ARG A 87 -42.62 7.82 -43.90
C ARG A 87 -41.86 6.50 -43.98
N LEU A 88 -41.57 6.09 -45.20
CA LEU A 88 -40.74 4.92 -45.50
C LEU A 88 -39.36 5.39 -45.95
N TRP A 89 -38.31 4.86 -45.35
CA TRP A 89 -36.93 5.27 -45.58
C TRP A 89 -36.11 4.08 -46.07
N ASP A 90 -35.24 4.32 -47.05
CA ASP A 90 -34.19 3.39 -47.48
C ASP A 90 -33.01 3.53 -46.52
N VAL A 91 -32.71 2.45 -45.82
CA VAL A 91 -31.70 2.42 -44.76
C VAL A 91 -30.30 2.56 -45.33
N LYS A 92 -30.02 1.93 -46.47
CA LYS A 92 -28.69 1.96 -47.10
C LYS A 92 -28.40 3.31 -47.75
N LYS A 93 -29.42 3.92 -48.34
CA LYS A 93 -29.25 5.19 -49.07
C LYS A 93 -29.48 6.41 -48.19
N GLY A 94 -30.10 6.27 -47.02
CA GLY A 94 -30.46 7.41 -46.17
C GLY A 94 -31.60 8.26 -46.75
N LEU A 95 -32.40 7.71 -47.69
CA LEU A 95 -33.35 8.47 -48.48
C LEU A 95 -34.80 8.15 -48.13
N LEU A 96 -35.68 9.16 -48.19
CA LEU A 96 -37.12 8.98 -48.12
C LEU A 96 -37.61 8.26 -49.40
N LEU A 97 -38.20 7.09 -49.24
CA LEU A 97 -38.81 6.31 -50.32
C LEU A 97 -40.24 6.76 -50.61
N ASN A 98 -41.05 6.91 -49.55
CA ASN A 98 -42.46 7.24 -49.71
C ASN A 98 -43.03 7.91 -48.45
N THR A 99 -44.10 8.69 -48.64
CA THR A 99 -44.90 9.29 -47.56
C THR A 99 -46.34 8.82 -47.69
N LEU A 100 -46.78 7.97 -46.78
CA LEU A 100 -48.12 7.43 -46.71
C LEU A 100 -49.04 8.44 -45.99
N LYS A 101 -50.07 8.90 -46.69
CA LYS A 101 -51.07 9.84 -46.20
C LYS A 101 -52.45 9.18 -46.27
N GLY A 102 -53.21 9.26 -45.19
CA GLY A 102 -54.57 8.68 -45.13
C GLY A 102 -55.20 8.72 -43.75
N HIS A 103 -54.40 8.64 -42.69
CA HIS A 103 -54.89 8.85 -41.33
C HIS A 103 -55.30 10.30 -41.10
N THR A 104 -56.34 10.50 -40.30
CA THR A 104 -56.89 11.84 -39.99
C THR A 104 -56.37 12.41 -38.67
N ASN A 105 -55.67 11.58 -37.89
CA ASN A 105 -55.11 11.94 -36.60
C ASN A 105 -53.72 11.33 -36.39
N ILE A 106 -53.14 11.56 -35.21
CA ILE A 106 -51.80 11.13 -34.80
C ILE A 106 -51.62 9.62 -35.00
N ILE A 107 -50.45 9.22 -35.51
CA ILE A 107 -50.08 7.80 -35.64
C ILE A 107 -49.36 7.35 -34.37
N ARG A 108 -49.91 6.36 -33.67
CA ARG A 108 -49.36 5.84 -32.41
C ARG A 108 -48.44 4.64 -32.58
N SER A 109 -48.70 3.80 -33.58
CA SER A 109 -47.93 2.58 -33.79
C SER A 109 -47.91 2.20 -35.27
N VAL A 110 -46.78 1.65 -35.71
CA VAL A 110 -46.59 1.08 -37.04
C VAL A 110 -45.88 -0.27 -36.88
N ALA A 111 -46.26 -1.25 -37.68
CA ALA A 111 -45.65 -2.58 -37.64
C ALA A 111 -45.64 -3.22 -39.04
N PHE A 112 -44.47 -3.72 -39.45
CA PHE A 112 -44.38 -4.52 -40.67
C PHE A 112 -44.92 -5.93 -40.46
N SER A 113 -45.57 -6.45 -41.49
CA SER A 113 -45.87 -7.88 -41.61
C SER A 113 -44.57 -8.69 -41.67
N PRO A 114 -44.56 -9.96 -41.21
CA PRO A 114 -43.35 -10.80 -41.20
C PRO A 114 -42.76 -11.09 -42.59
N ASP A 115 -43.57 -11.02 -43.64
CA ASP A 115 -43.10 -11.15 -45.03
C ASP A 115 -42.60 -9.82 -45.63
N GLY A 116 -42.76 -8.71 -44.90
CA GLY A 116 -42.36 -7.36 -45.26
C GLY A 116 -43.23 -6.69 -46.31
N ARG A 117 -44.30 -7.34 -46.81
CA ARG A 117 -45.10 -6.82 -47.93
C ARG A 117 -46.13 -5.79 -47.50
N MET A 118 -46.64 -5.93 -46.29
CA MET A 118 -47.66 -5.05 -45.71
C MET A 118 -47.11 -4.29 -44.50
N LEU A 119 -47.56 -3.05 -44.33
CA LEU A 119 -47.37 -2.25 -43.12
C LEU A 119 -48.74 -2.01 -42.47
N ALA A 120 -48.87 -2.24 -41.17
CA ALA A 120 -50.03 -1.83 -40.40
C ALA A 120 -49.71 -0.53 -39.65
N SER A 121 -50.70 0.37 -39.56
CA SER A 121 -50.60 1.60 -38.77
C SER A 121 -51.83 1.82 -37.93
N ALA A 122 -51.63 2.20 -36.68
CA ALA A 122 -52.67 2.52 -35.70
C ALA A 122 -52.67 4.02 -35.37
N SER A 123 -53.85 4.59 -35.23
CA SER A 123 -54.03 6.03 -35.05
C SER A 123 -55.07 6.39 -33.99
N ASP A 124 -54.95 7.63 -33.51
CA ASP A 124 -55.98 8.33 -32.72
C ASP A 124 -57.29 8.56 -33.48
N ASP A 125 -57.33 8.27 -34.78
CA ASP A 125 -58.57 8.29 -35.56
C ASP A 125 -59.42 7.03 -35.39
N THR A 126 -59.06 6.16 -34.44
CA THR A 126 -59.75 4.90 -34.10
C THR A 126 -59.68 3.82 -35.19
N THR A 127 -58.85 4.02 -36.22
CA THR A 127 -58.69 3.06 -37.32
C THR A 127 -57.30 2.47 -37.40
N ILE A 128 -57.23 1.25 -37.94
CA ILE A 128 -55.97 0.63 -38.37
C ILE A 128 -55.95 0.63 -39.89
N GLN A 129 -54.87 1.10 -40.51
CA GLN A 129 -54.70 0.99 -41.95
C GLN A 129 -53.60 0.00 -42.31
N LEU A 130 -53.89 -0.83 -43.30
CA LEU A 130 -52.95 -1.74 -43.93
C LEU A 130 -52.49 -1.12 -45.25
N TRP A 131 -51.18 -1.05 -45.44
CA TRP A 131 -50.54 -0.44 -46.59
C TRP A 131 -49.71 -1.47 -47.33
N ASP A 132 -49.68 -1.34 -48.64
CA ASP A 132 -48.73 -2.03 -49.48
C ASP A 132 -47.38 -1.30 -49.40
N THR A 133 -46.32 -2.01 -49.03
CA THR A 133 -45.00 -1.40 -48.77
C THR A 133 -44.25 -1.01 -50.04
N GLU A 134 -44.51 -1.68 -51.17
CA GLU A 134 -43.84 -1.43 -52.45
C GLU A 134 -44.47 -0.23 -53.16
N THR A 135 -45.81 -0.18 -53.17
CA THR A 135 -46.57 0.88 -53.85
C THR A 135 -46.93 2.06 -52.95
N GLY A 136 -46.92 1.86 -51.62
CA GLY A 136 -47.38 2.81 -50.62
C GLY A 136 -48.88 3.08 -50.64
N LYS A 137 -49.67 2.24 -51.32
CA LYS A 137 -51.12 2.41 -51.41
C LYS A 137 -51.81 1.78 -50.20
N PRO A 138 -52.91 2.40 -49.69
CA PRO A 138 -53.73 1.76 -48.67
C PRO A 138 -54.43 0.54 -49.28
N LEU A 139 -54.27 -0.61 -48.63
CA LEU A 139 -54.91 -1.87 -49.00
C LEU A 139 -56.26 -2.04 -48.30
N ARG A 140 -56.34 -1.67 -47.02
CA ARG A 140 -57.54 -1.83 -46.19
C ARG A 140 -57.52 -0.93 -44.97
N THR A 141 -58.71 -0.57 -44.49
CA THR A 141 -58.92 0.08 -43.19
C THR A 141 -59.72 -0.88 -42.31
N LEU A 142 -59.20 -1.19 -41.12
CA LEU A 142 -59.86 -2.00 -40.10
C LEU A 142 -60.53 -1.04 -39.10
N ILE A 143 -61.82 -1.28 -38.85
CA ILE A 143 -62.69 -0.42 -38.04
C ILE A 143 -63.39 -1.34 -37.03
N GLY A 144 -63.30 -1.02 -35.74
CA GLY A 144 -63.94 -1.79 -34.66
C GLY A 144 -63.74 -1.16 -33.29
N HIS A 145 -62.52 -0.71 -33.00
CA HIS A 145 -62.20 0.04 -31.78
C HIS A 145 -63.03 1.32 -31.65
N THR A 146 -63.39 1.66 -30.41
CA THR A 146 -64.25 2.81 -30.08
C THR A 146 -63.47 4.02 -29.58
N ARG A 147 -62.17 3.84 -29.32
CA ARG A 147 -61.23 4.86 -28.85
C ARG A 147 -59.88 4.75 -29.56
N GLU A 148 -58.94 5.59 -29.16
CA GLU A 148 -57.61 5.68 -29.76
C GLU A 148 -56.86 4.35 -29.68
N ILE A 149 -56.30 3.92 -30.81
CA ILE A 149 -55.55 2.65 -30.89
C ILE A 149 -54.10 2.92 -30.51
N THR A 150 -53.64 2.27 -29.45
CA THR A 150 -52.35 2.54 -28.82
C THR A 150 -51.19 1.77 -29.43
N CYS A 151 -51.43 0.51 -29.85
CA CYS A 151 -50.40 -0.36 -30.39
C CYS A 151 -50.99 -1.35 -31.40
N VAL A 152 -50.19 -1.73 -32.41
CA VAL A 152 -50.47 -2.85 -33.31
C VAL A 152 -49.25 -3.76 -33.41
N ALA A 153 -49.48 -5.07 -33.44
CA ALA A 153 -48.42 -6.06 -33.57
C ALA A 153 -48.87 -7.23 -34.46
N TRP A 154 -48.04 -7.60 -35.43
CA TRP A 154 -48.30 -8.76 -36.29
C TRP A 154 -48.00 -10.06 -35.56
N SER A 155 -48.83 -11.06 -35.80
CA SER A 155 -48.49 -12.45 -35.47
C SER A 155 -47.25 -12.88 -36.28
N PRO A 156 -46.37 -13.73 -35.73
CA PRO A 156 -45.19 -14.20 -36.44
C PRO A 156 -45.46 -14.93 -37.77
N ASP A 157 -46.66 -15.50 -37.95
CA ASP A 157 -47.06 -16.15 -39.20
C ASP A 157 -47.73 -15.21 -40.22
N GLY A 158 -47.95 -13.95 -39.84
CA GLY A 158 -48.50 -12.88 -40.69
C GLY A 158 -50.00 -12.98 -40.98
N LYS A 159 -50.71 -13.96 -40.40
CA LYS A 159 -52.14 -14.15 -40.70
C LYS A 159 -53.06 -13.34 -39.80
N ALA A 160 -52.59 -13.01 -38.61
CA ALA A 160 -53.31 -12.21 -37.64
C ALA A 160 -52.56 -10.91 -37.29
N LEU A 161 -53.32 -9.86 -36.97
CA LEU A 161 -52.83 -8.62 -36.40
C LEU A 161 -53.50 -8.42 -35.03
N ALA A 162 -52.74 -8.11 -33.99
CA ALA A 162 -53.30 -7.71 -32.70
C ALA A 162 -53.27 -6.18 -32.58
N SER A 163 -54.31 -5.60 -31.99
CA SER A 163 -54.38 -4.17 -31.65
C SER A 163 -54.83 -3.96 -30.22
N SER A 164 -54.25 -2.99 -29.53
CA SER A 164 -54.74 -2.48 -28.26
C SER A 164 -55.30 -1.07 -28.39
N SER A 165 -56.25 -0.75 -27.53
CA SER A 165 -56.93 0.54 -27.54
C SER A 165 -57.18 1.09 -26.13
N ALA A 166 -57.41 2.39 -26.07
CA ALA A 166 -57.87 3.08 -24.87
C ALA A 166 -59.33 2.75 -24.50
N ASP A 167 -60.03 1.94 -25.31
CA ASP A 167 -61.35 1.35 -24.99
C ASP A 167 -61.26 0.10 -24.10
N GLU A 168 -60.06 -0.21 -23.58
CA GLU A 168 -59.80 -1.34 -22.69
C GLU A 168 -59.97 -2.71 -23.38
N THR A 169 -59.90 -2.74 -24.72
CA THR A 169 -59.98 -3.98 -25.49
C THR A 169 -58.73 -4.25 -26.31
N ILE A 170 -58.49 -5.55 -26.55
CA ILE A 170 -57.53 -6.06 -27.53
C ILE A 170 -58.32 -6.78 -28.60
N GLU A 171 -58.11 -6.40 -29.86
CA GLU A 171 -58.74 -7.06 -31.00
C GLU A 171 -57.69 -7.80 -31.84
N ILE A 172 -58.03 -9.02 -32.24
CA ILE A 172 -57.25 -9.83 -33.17
C ILE A 172 -57.96 -9.81 -34.51
N TRP A 173 -57.27 -9.42 -35.56
CA TRP A 173 -57.81 -9.24 -36.90
C TRP A 173 -57.25 -10.28 -37.85
N ASP A 174 -58.10 -10.83 -38.71
CA ASP A 174 -57.65 -11.59 -39.88
C ASP A 174 -57.15 -10.62 -40.94
N THR A 175 -55.90 -10.79 -41.38
CA THR A 175 -55.23 -9.84 -42.28
C THR A 175 -55.73 -9.96 -43.73
N LYS A 176 -56.32 -11.10 -44.12
CA LYS A 176 -56.90 -11.32 -45.46
C LYS A 176 -58.34 -10.83 -45.54
N THR A 177 -59.15 -11.07 -44.52
CA THR A 177 -60.58 -10.69 -44.51
C THR A 177 -60.82 -9.33 -43.88
N GLY A 178 -59.91 -8.85 -43.02
CA GLY A 178 -60.04 -7.58 -42.29
C GLY A 178 -61.12 -7.61 -41.22
N MET A 179 -61.60 -8.79 -40.85
CA MET A 179 -62.61 -8.98 -39.81
C MET A 179 -61.96 -9.31 -38.46
N PRO A 180 -62.56 -8.89 -37.34
CA PRO A 180 -62.08 -9.29 -36.01
C PRO A 180 -62.36 -10.79 -35.80
N LEU A 181 -61.31 -11.53 -35.45
CA LEU A 181 -61.33 -12.94 -35.08
C LEU A 181 -61.67 -13.13 -33.59
N GLN A 182 -61.11 -12.28 -32.73
CA GLN A 182 -61.25 -12.40 -31.29
C GLN A 182 -61.12 -11.04 -30.62
N ILE A 183 -61.89 -10.83 -29.55
CA ILE A 183 -61.88 -9.61 -28.74
C ILE A 183 -61.63 -10.01 -27.29
N PHE A 184 -60.60 -9.43 -26.68
CA PHE A 184 -60.33 -9.54 -25.24
C PHE A 184 -60.74 -8.23 -24.58
N ALA A 185 -61.78 -8.25 -23.76
CA ALA A 185 -62.16 -7.10 -22.95
C ALA A 185 -61.43 -7.16 -21.60
N GLU A 186 -60.63 -6.14 -21.31
CA GLU A 186 -59.86 -6.03 -20.07
C GLU A 186 -60.50 -5.00 -19.14
N SER A 187 -61.75 -5.20 -18.71
CA SER A 187 -62.40 -4.24 -17.80
C SER A 187 -61.69 -4.24 -16.44
N THR A 188 -61.18 -3.08 -16.02
CA THR A 188 -60.88 -2.83 -14.62
C THR A 188 -62.03 -2.03 -14.04
N GLY A 189 -62.58 -2.43 -12.88
CA GLY A 189 -63.54 -1.59 -12.14
C GLY A 189 -62.89 -0.33 -11.54
N SER A 190 -61.86 0.22 -12.19
CA SER A 190 -61.02 1.32 -11.72
C SER A 190 -61.61 2.68 -12.10
N VAL A 191 -61.46 3.65 -11.21
CA VAL A 191 -61.89 5.05 -11.41
C VAL A 191 -60.86 5.82 -12.28
N TYR A 192 -59.70 5.23 -12.55
CA TYR A 192 -58.64 5.79 -13.40
C TYR A 192 -58.60 5.05 -14.74
N ASN A 193 -58.59 5.79 -15.87
CA ASN A 193 -58.56 5.30 -17.26
C ASN A 193 -57.72 4.02 -17.44
N GLY A 194 -58.35 2.85 -17.60
CA GLY A 194 -57.70 1.55 -17.79
C GLY A 194 -57.20 1.31 -19.21
N SER A 195 -56.44 2.26 -19.77
CA SER A 195 -55.96 2.17 -21.15
C SER A 195 -54.91 1.06 -21.30
N ILE A 196 -55.06 0.22 -22.32
CA ILE A 196 -54.04 -0.77 -22.70
C ILE A 196 -52.97 -0.04 -23.51
N TYR A 197 -51.73 -0.02 -23.02
CA TYR A 197 -50.66 0.77 -23.65
C TYR A 197 -49.91 0.03 -24.76
N HIS A 198 -49.79 -1.29 -24.67
CA HIS A 198 -48.95 -2.08 -25.56
C HIS A 198 -49.42 -3.53 -25.64
N VAL A 199 -49.22 -4.16 -26.82
CA VAL A 199 -49.38 -5.60 -27.02
C VAL A 199 -48.12 -6.16 -27.66
N ALA A 200 -47.75 -7.39 -27.32
CA ALA A 200 -46.61 -8.06 -27.92
C ALA A 200 -46.86 -9.56 -28.08
N TRP A 201 -46.70 -10.04 -29.32
CA TRP A 201 -46.74 -11.48 -29.61
C TRP A 201 -45.46 -12.15 -29.10
N SER A 202 -45.63 -13.33 -28.53
CA SER A 202 -44.49 -14.24 -28.33
C SER A 202 -43.86 -14.65 -29.68
N PRO A 203 -42.55 -14.91 -29.73
CA PRO A 203 -41.88 -15.28 -30.98
C PRO A 203 -42.43 -16.55 -31.66
N ASP A 204 -43.03 -17.45 -30.88
CA ASP A 204 -43.67 -18.67 -31.41
C ASP A 204 -45.13 -18.48 -31.84
N GLY A 205 -45.69 -17.28 -31.62
CA GLY A 205 -47.04 -16.89 -32.02
C GLY A 205 -48.17 -17.50 -31.20
N LYS A 206 -47.88 -18.21 -30.09
CA LYS A 206 -48.93 -18.89 -29.30
C LYS A 206 -49.48 -18.02 -28.18
N MET A 207 -48.66 -17.12 -27.66
CA MET A 207 -49.01 -16.26 -26.53
C MET A 207 -49.04 -14.79 -26.94
N LEU A 208 -49.92 -14.02 -26.31
CA LEU A 208 -50.02 -12.57 -26.47
C LEU A 208 -49.90 -11.88 -25.11
N ALA A 209 -48.93 -10.98 -24.95
CA ALA A 209 -48.77 -10.17 -23.75
C ALA A 209 -49.44 -8.80 -23.94
N SER A 210 -50.12 -8.30 -22.91
CA SER A 210 -50.72 -6.96 -22.88
C SER A 210 -50.33 -6.21 -21.61
N SER A 211 -50.16 -4.89 -21.73
CA SER A 211 -49.89 -3.99 -20.60
C SER A 211 -51.12 -3.15 -20.26
N LEU A 212 -51.72 -3.39 -19.11
CA LEU A 212 -52.91 -2.70 -18.61
C LEU A 212 -52.60 -2.09 -17.25
N ASP A 213 -52.61 -0.76 -17.16
CA ASP A 213 -52.19 -0.05 -15.95
C ASP A 213 -50.90 -0.64 -15.40
N ASN A 214 -50.88 -1.07 -14.15
CA ASN A 214 -49.72 -1.63 -13.48
C ASN A 214 -49.62 -3.17 -13.58
N TYR A 215 -50.45 -3.79 -14.42
CA TYR A 215 -50.50 -5.22 -14.65
C TYR A 215 -50.02 -5.59 -16.06
N ILE A 216 -49.53 -6.82 -16.18
CA ILE A 216 -49.25 -7.44 -17.47
C ILE A 216 -50.05 -8.73 -17.52
N LYS A 217 -50.84 -8.89 -18.58
CA LYS A 217 -51.61 -10.11 -18.82
C LYS A 217 -51.02 -10.88 -19.98
N LEU A 218 -51.10 -12.20 -19.89
CA LEU A 218 -50.60 -13.10 -20.91
C LEU A 218 -51.71 -14.07 -21.29
N TYR A 219 -52.07 -14.07 -22.57
CA TYR A 219 -53.16 -14.87 -23.13
C TYR A 219 -52.62 -16.00 -23.98
N ASP A 220 -53.37 -17.11 -24.02
CA ASP A 220 -53.24 -18.12 -25.06
C ASP A 220 -54.11 -17.73 -26.26
N ILE A 221 -53.51 -17.66 -27.45
CA ILE A 221 -54.24 -17.20 -28.63
C ILE A 221 -55.24 -18.24 -29.16
N LYS A 222 -55.02 -19.53 -28.92
CA LYS A 222 -55.90 -20.58 -29.43
C LYS A 222 -57.15 -20.71 -28.57
N THR A 223 -56.99 -20.65 -27.25
CA THR A 223 -58.12 -20.79 -26.31
C THR A 223 -58.78 -19.46 -26.00
N GLY A 224 -58.04 -18.35 -26.09
CA GLY A 224 -58.50 -17.05 -25.65
C GLY A 224 -58.47 -16.85 -24.14
N GLU A 225 -57.86 -17.77 -23.40
CA GLU A 225 -57.84 -17.72 -21.94
C GLU A 225 -56.64 -16.95 -21.41
N LEU A 226 -56.83 -16.31 -20.26
CA LEU A 226 -55.74 -15.70 -19.50
C LEU A 226 -54.85 -16.79 -18.90
N LEU A 227 -53.62 -16.92 -19.38
CA LEU A 227 -52.63 -17.86 -18.88
C LEU A 227 -51.98 -17.38 -17.57
N ARG A 228 -51.63 -16.09 -17.53
CA ARG A 228 -50.89 -15.48 -16.41
C ARG A 228 -51.23 -14.00 -16.24
N LEU A 229 -51.17 -13.58 -14.99
CA LEU A 229 -51.16 -12.19 -14.56
C LEU A 229 -49.82 -11.93 -13.87
N PHE A 230 -49.04 -10.96 -14.36
CA PHE A 230 -47.83 -10.50 -13.69
C PHE A 230 -48.16 -9.26 -12.89
N GLU A 231 -48.02 -9.39 -11.57
CA GLU A 231 -48.23 -8.30 -10.61
C GLU A 231 -46.89 -7.86 -10.06
N GLY A 232 -46.71 -6.56 -9.93
CA GLY A 232 -45.56 -6.02 -9.22
C GLY A 232 -45.20 -4.59 -9.56
N HIS A 233 -45.51 -4.11 -10.77
CA HIS A 233 -45.35 -2.70 -11.09
C HIS A 233 -46.31 -1.85 -10.24
N PHE A 234 -45.86 -0.65 -9.88
CA PHE A 234 -46.63 0.27 -9.04
C PHE A 234 -47.32 1.38 -9.82
N LYS A 235 -46.99 1.51 -11.11
CA LYS A 235 -47.57 2.48 -12.05
C LYS A 235 -47.71 1.83 -13.43
N SER A 236 -48.34 2.58 -14.33
CA SER A 236 -48.61 2.18 -15.71
C SER A 236 -47.38 1.61 -16.43
N VAL A 237 -47.53 0.41 -16.97
CA VAL A 237 -46.58 -0.26 -17.86
C VAL A 237 -46.80 0.27 -19.26
N TYR A 238 -45.75 0.82 -19.86
CA TYR A 238 -45.86 1.51 -21.15
C TYR A 238 -45.40 0.68 -22.34
N CYS A 239 -44.52 -0.30 -22.13
CA CYS A 239 -43.95 -1.09 -23.20
C CYS A 239 -43.60 -2.49 -22.70
N LEU A 240 -43.76 -3.47 -23.59
CA LEU A 240 -43.46 -4.87 -23.40
C LEU A 240 -42.65 -5.36 -24.58
N ASP A 241 -41.62 -6.16 -24.32
CA ASP A 241 -40.88 -6.82 -25.39
C ASP A 241 -40.41 -8.21 -24.99
N TRP A 242 -40.41 -9.12 -25.96
CA TRP A 242 -40.00 -10.51 -25.77
C TRP A 242 -38.55 -10.70 -26.16
N SER A 243 -37.82 -11.51 -25.40
CA SER A 243 -36.54 -12.00 -25.87
C SER A 243 -36.74 -12.84 -27.15
N PRO A 244 -35.77 -12.84 -28.09
CA PRO A 244 -35.91 -13.59 -29.35
C PRO A 244 -36.17 -15.10 -29.16
N ASP A 245 -35.70 -15.67 -28.05
CA ASP A 245 -35.92 -17.08 -27.69
C ASP A 245 -37.29 -17.36 -27.02
N GLY A 246 -38.07 -16.32 -26.71
CA GLY A 246 -39.37 -16.39 -26.05
C GLY A 246 -39.35 -16.82 -24.58
N ASN A 247 -38.16 -16.97 -23.97
CA ASN A 247 -38.04 -17.42 -22.57
C ASN A 247 -38.08 -16.28 -21.55
N THR A 248 -38.09 -15.04 -22.02
CA THR A 248 -38.02 -13.85 -21.18
C THR A 248 -38.94 -12.77 -21.72
N LEU A 249 -39.71 -12.13 -20.83
CA LEU A 249 -40.55 -11.00 -21.14
C LEU A 249 -40.05 -9.79 -20.34
N ALA A 250 -39.72 -8.70 -21.01
CA ALA A 250 -39.32 -7.45 -20.38
C ALA A 250 -40.50 -6.48 -20.33
N SER A 251 -40.57 -5.69 -19.26
CA SER A 251 -41.58 -4.64 -19.09
C SER A 251 -40.98 -3.34 -18.59
N ALA A 252 -41.40 -2.23 -19.19
CA ALA A 252 -41.01 -0.88 -18.83
C ALA A 252 -42.19 -0.11 -18.23
N SER A 253 -41.99 0.53 -17.08
CA SER A 253 -43.05 1.22 -16.35
C SER A 253 -42.70 2.64 -15.95
N ASN A 254 -43.75 3.44 -15.76
CA ASN A 254 -43.67 4.78 -15.16
C ASN A 254 -43.20 4.76 -13.69
N ASP A 255 -43.10 3.60 -13.06
CA ASP A 255 -42.52 3.44 -11.72
C ASP A 255 -40.99 3.50 -11.70
N THR A 256 -40.36 3.89 -12.82
CA THR A 256 -38.90 4.01 -13.04
C THR A 256 -38.17 2.68 -13.22
N THR A 257 -38.89 1.56 -13.16
CA THR A 257 -38.28 0.23 -13.21
C THR A 257 -38.46 -0.46 -14.55
N ILE A 258 -37.46 -1.26 -14.89
CA ILE A 258 -37.58 -2.32 -15.91
C ILE A 258 -37.66 -3.64 -15.16
N ARG A 259 -38.61 -4.50 -15.52
CA ARG A 259 -38.75 -5.82 -14.91
C ARG A 259 -38.65 -6.90 -15.94
N ILE A 260 -37.98 -7.98 -15.54
CA ILE A 260 -37.76 -9.15 -16.39
C ILE A 260 -38.50 -10.33 -15.81
N TRP A 261 -39.37 -10.93 -16.61
CA TRP A 261 -40.29 -11.98 -16.19
C TRP A 261 -39.98 -13.28 -16.92
N ASN A 262 -40.21 -14.39 -16.24
CA ASN A 262 -40.29 -15.70 -16.87
C ASN A 262 -41.75 -15.95 -17.32
N PRO A 263 -42.03 -15.99 -18.63
CA PRO A 263 -43.39 -16.10 -19.15
C PRO A 263 -44.06 -17.44 -18.83
N LYS A 264 -43.28 -18.52 -18.68
CA LYS A 264 -43.79 -19.86 -18.37
C LYS A 264 -44.18 -19.99 -16.89
N THR A 265 -43.33 -19.47 -16.00
CA THR A 265 -43.51 -19.65 -14.55
C THR A 265 -44.27 -18.50 -13.88
N GLY A 266 -44.37 -17.32 -14.51
CA GLY A 266 -44.95 -16.15 -13.88
C GLY A 266 -43.98 -15.39 -12.95
N LYS A 267 -42.78 -15.94 -12.71
CA LYS A 267 -41.84 -15.39 -11.72
C LYS A 267 -41.03 -14.23 -12.27
N LEU A 268 -40.86 -13.21 -11.43
CA LEU A 268 -39.93 -12.11 -11.63
C LEU A 268 -38.48 -12.62 -11.53
N LYS A 269 -37.69 -12.42 -12.58
CA LYS A 269 -36.25 -12.76 -12.63
C LYS A 269 -35.39 -11.61 -12.09
N GLY A 270 -35.77 -10.36 -12.33
CA GLY A 270 -35.01 -9.19 -11.91
C GLY A 270 -35.80 -7.88 -12.03
N VAL A 271 -35.40 -6.92 -11.21
CA VAL A 271 -35.89 -5.53 -11.23
C VAL A 271 -34.67 -4.62 -11.42
N PHE A 272 -34.76 -3.71 -12.38
CA PHE A 272 -33.68 -2.79 -12.73
C PHE A 272 -34.12 -1.36 -12.48
N GLU A 273 -33.42 -0.71 -11.55
CA GLU A 273 -33.70 0.65 -11.08
C GLU A 273 -32.51 1.57 -11.36
N ALA A 274 -32.19 1.78 -12.64
CA ALA A 274 -31.09 2.69 -13.00
C ALA A 274 -31.56 4.00 -13.63
N HIS A 275 -32.78 4.05 -14.16
CA HIS A 275 -33.37 5.27 -14.68
C HIS A 275 -33.90 6.15 -13.53
N THR A 276 -33.75 7.47 -13.65
CA THR A 276 -34.20 8.42 -12.62
C THR A 276 -35.63 8.91 -12.83
N ALA A 277 -36.27 8.48 -13.92
CA ALA A 277 -37.66 8.75 -14.25
C ALA A 277 -38.32 7.53 -14.93
N GLY A 278 -39.61 7.64 -15.26
CA GLY A 278 -40.40 6.55 -15.84
C GLY A 278 -39.83 6.04 -17.17
N VAL A 279 -39.79 4.73 -17.34
CA VAL A 279 -39.26 4.06 -18.54
C VAL A 279 -40.39 3.89 -19.56
N ASN A 280 -40.16 4.40 -20.77
CA ASN A 280 -41.18 4.53 -21.80
C ASN A 280 -41.17 3.39 -22.81
N CYS A 281 -39.99 2.90 -23.15
CA CYS A 281 -39.80 1.94 -24.21
C CYS A 281 -38.60 1.07 -23.89
N ILE A 282 -38.68 -0.19 -24.33
CA ILE A 282 -37.64 -1.20 -24.23
C ILE A 282 -37.62 -1.98 -25.55
N SER A 283 -36.46 -2.47 -25.94
CA SER A 283 -36.31 -3.34 -27.11
C SER A 283 -35.14 -4.29 -26.92
N PHE A 284 -35.35 -5.58 -27.14
CA PHE A 284 -34.29 -6.57 -27.22
C PHE A 284 -33.61 -6.50 -28.59
N SER A 285 -32.30 -6.75 -28.61
CA SER A 285 -31.58 -7.02 -29.84
C SER A 285 -31.97 -8.38 -30.41
N SER A 286 -31.90 -8.54 -31.74
CA SER A 286 -32.33 -9.75 -32.43
C SER A 286 -31.51 -10.99 -32.07
N ASP A 287 -30.27 -10.81 -31.63
CA ASP A 287 -29.39 -11.85 -31.09
C ASP A 287 -29.66 -12.18 -29.61
N GLY A 288 -30.48 -11.38 -28.92
CA GLY A 288 -30.79 -11.54 -27.50
C GLY A 288 -29.65 -11.22 -26.55
N LEU A 289 -28.57 -10.57 -27.02
CA LEU A 289 -27.42 -10.22 -26.20
C LEU A 289 -27.59 -8.88 -25.47
N LEU A 290 -28.36 -7.96 -26.03
CA LEU A 290 -28.59 -6.62 -25.50
C LEU A 290 -30.09 -6.34 -25.32
N LEU A 291 -30.39 -5.56 -24.28
CA LEU A 291 -31.67 -4.89 -24.10
C LEU A 291 -31.38 -3.40 -24.10
N ALA A 292 -32.18 -2.61 -24.81
CA ALA A 292 -32.08 -1.16 -24.76
C ALA A 292 -33.34 -0.57 -24.14
N SER A 293 -33.21 0.52 -23.40
CA SER A 293 -34.31 1.21 -22.74
C SER A 293 -34.25 2.72 -22.92
N LYS A 294 -35.43 3.35 -22.97
CA LYS A 294 -35.61 4.80 -23.05
C LYS A 294 -36.45 5.29 -21.88
N SER A 295 -36.01 6.36 -21.21
CA SER A 295 -36.70 6.94 -20.06
C SER A 295 -37.00 8.43 -20.22
N PHE A 296 -37.95 8.93 -19.43
CA PHE A 296 -38.22 10.36 -19.28
C PHE A 296 -37.06 11.15 -18.67
N ASP A 297 -36.04 10.47 -18.13
CA ASP A 297 -34.82 11.10 -17.64
C ASP A 297 -33.92 11.63 -18.77
N ARG A 298 -34.32 11.38 -20.03
CA ARG A 298 -33.65 11.77 -21.28
C ARG A 298 -32.44 10.92 -21.62
N THR A 299 -32.35 9.73 -21.03
CA THR A 299 -31.27 8.78 -21.31
C THR A 299 -31.80 7.59 -22.09
N TYR A 300 -30.94 7.09 -22.99
CA TYR A 300 -31.04 5.72 -23.49
C TYR A 300 -29.99 4.88 -22.78
N ARG A 301 -30.36 3.67 -22.35
CA ARG A 301 -29.44 2.74 -21.70
C ARG A 301 -29.42 1.42 -22.44
N LEU A 302 -28.23 0.86 -22.58
CA LEU A 302 -28.00 -0.48 -23.11
C LEU A 302 -27.57 -1.40 -21.97
N TRP A 303 -28.19 -2.56 -21.92
CA TRP A 303 -28.06 -3.56 -20.87
C TRP A 303 -27.64 -4.88 -21.50
N ARG A 304 -26.73 -5.61 -20.86
CA ARG A 304 -26.42 -6.97 -21.30
C ARG A 304 -27.51 -7.93 -20.85
N CYS A 305 -27.92 -8.88 -21.68
CA CYS A 305 -28.94 -9.84 -21.27
C CYS A 305 -28.40 -11.01 -20.42
N ASP A 306 -27.09 -11.19 -20.37
CA ASP A 306 -26.45 -12.27 -19.60
C ASP A 306 -26.37 -11.96 -18.11
N ASN A 307 -26.00 -10.73 -17.76
CA ASN A 307 -25.82 -10.28 -16.38
C ASN A 307 -26.60 -9.00 -16.02
N TRP A 308 -27.25 -8.36 -17.00
CA TRP A 308 -28.03 -7.13 -16.83
C TRP A 308 -27.25 -5.90 -16.38
N ASP A 309 -25.93 -5.87 -16.60
CA ASP A 309 -25.13 -4.68 -16.40
C ASP A 309 -25.42 -3.64 -17.49
N THR A 310 -25.40 -2.36 -17.11
CA THR A 310 -25.44 -1.25 -18.08
C THR A 310 -24.08 -1.14 -18.78
N VAL A 311 -24.07 -1.28 -20.11
CA VAL A 311 -22.86 -1.23 -20.95
C VAL A 311 -22.68 0.11 -21.65
N ALA A 312 -23.76 0.86 -21.87
CA ALA A 312 -23.67 2.22 -22.39
C ALA A 312 -24.85 3.07 -21.94
N VAL A 313 -24.61 4.36 -21.75
CA VAL A 313 -25.61 5.39 -21.49
C VAL A 313 -25.44 6.48 -22.53
N ILE A 314 -26.53 6.81 -23.24
CA ILE A 314 -26.55 7.89 -24.22
C ILE A 314 -27.28 9.07 -23.61
N ASP A 315 -26.51 10.08 -23.21
CA ASP A 315 -26.99 11.35 -22.65
C ASP A 315 -27.07 12.40 -23.75
N LYS A 316 -28.19 12.42 -24.47
CA LYS A 316 -28.45 13.46 -25.47
C LYS A 316 -29.93 13.74 -25.42
N LEU A 317 -30.35 14.91 -24.91
CA LEU A 317 -31.56 15.67 -25.31
C LEU A 317 -31.74 16.95 -24.45
N PRO A 318 -32.03 18.12 -25.07
CA PRO A 318 -32.29 19.39 -24.36
C PRO A 318 -33.63 19.39 -23.58
N LEU A 319 -33.83 20.39 -22.71
CA LEU A 319 -35.01 20.55 -21.84
C LEU A 319 -36.29 20.76 -22.67
N GLY A 320 -37.20 19.76 -22.69
CA GLY A 320 -38.51 19.81 -23.36
C GLY A 320 -39.58 18.91 -22.72
N PRO A 321 -40.86 18.99 -23.14
CA PRO A 321 -41.96 18.18 -22.62
C PRO A 321 -41.75 16.67 -22.85
N PRO A 322 -42.50 15.77 -22.18
CA PRO A 322 -42.25 14.32 -22.17
C PRO A 322 -42.06 13.72 -23.58
N HIS A 323 -40.86 13.19 -23.79
CA HIS A 323 -40.37 12.72 -25.08
C HIS A 323 -41.07 11.45 -25.59
N PRO A 324 -41.11 11.23 -26.92
CA PRO A 324 -41.71 10.07 -27.58
C PRO A 324 -41.17 8.70 -27.14
N ARG A 325 -42.03 7.67 -27.18
CA ARG A 325 -41.84 6.34 -26.58
C ARG A 325 -41.26 5.29 -27.54
N VAL A 326 -40.23 5.59 -28.33
CA VAL A 326 -39.75 4.59 -29.29
C VAL A 326 -38.23 4.48 -29.42
N LEU A 327 -37.81 3.24 -29.60
CA LEU A 327 -36.47 2.68 -29.72
C LEU A 327 -36.62 1.32 -30.41
N ALA A 328 -35.74 0.96 -31.35
CA ALA A 328 -35.82 -0.34 -31.99
C ALA A 328 -34.46 -0.79 -32.52
N PHE A 329 -34.10 -2.04 -32.25
CA PHE A 329 -32.96 -2.69 -32.90
C PHE A 329 -33.31 -3.10 -34.33
N HIS A 330 -32.30 -3.04 -35.18
CA HIS A 330 -32.37 -3.57 -36.53
C HIS A 330 -32.44 -5.11 -36.47
N PRO A 331 -33.25 -5.77 -37.33
CA PRO A 331 -33.54 -7.19 -37.18
C PRO A 331 -32.35 -8.13 -37.50
N LYS A 332 -31.38 -7.69 -38.31
CA LYS A 332 -30.24 -8.52 -38.77
C LYS A 332 -28.86 -7.94 -38.47
N GLU A 333 -28.66 -6.67 -38.81
CA GLU A 333 -27.42 -5.93 -38.62
C GLU A 333 -27.38 -5.25 -37.24
N ALA A 334 -26.17 -4.90 -36.80
CA ALA A 334 -25.88 -4.28 -35.50
C ALA A 334 -26.23 -2.78 -35.47
N TYR A 335 -27.47 -2.44 -35.81
CA TYR A 335 -27.96 -1.06 -35.76
C TYR A 335 -29.07 -0.89 -34.72
N MET A 336 -29.14 0.30 -34.14
CA MET A 336 -30.22 0.71 -33.26
C MET A 336 -30.75 2.07 -33.69
N ALA A 337 -32.06 2.16 -33.86
CA ALA A 337 -32.74 3.42 -34.16
C ALA A 337 -33.20 4.10 -32.88
N THR A 338 -32.83 5.37 -32.72
CA THR A 338 -33.34 6.25 -31.66
C THR A 338 -33.94 7.51 -32.28
N ILE A 339 -34.62 8.29 -31.45
CA ILE A 339 -35.06 9.63 -31.82
C ILE A 339 -33.92 10.63 -31.56
N GLY A 340 -33.70 11.54 -32.50
CA GLY A 340 -32.71 12.61 -32.43
C GLY A 340 -33.17 13.82 -31.59
N GLU A 341 -32.33 14.85 -31.50
CA GLU A 341 -32.46 15.95 -30.53
C GLU A 341 -33.76 16.78 -30.64
N ASN A 342 -34.38 16.84 -31.82
CA ASN A 342 -35.55 17.67 -32.09
C ASN A 342 -36.89 16.90 -32.02
N ASP A 343 -36.87 15.62 -31.64
CA ASP A 343 -38.01 14.69 -31.68
C ASP A 343 -38.64 14.45 -33.08
N THR A 344 -38.15 15.12 -34.13
CA THR A 344 -38.55 14.99 -35.55
C THR A 344 -37.56 14.19 -36.39
N ASP A 345 -36.37 13.94 -35.83
CA ASP A 345 -35.25 13.30 -36.51
C ASP A 345 -35.06 11.87 -35.96
N ILE A 346 -34.55 10.98 -36.79
CA ILE A 346 -34.22 9.60 -36.41
C ILE A 346 -32.72 9.42 -36.53
N CYS A 347 -32.08 8.91 -35.48
CA CYS A 347 -30.65 8.59 -35.48
C CYS A 347 -30.47 7.07 -35.52
N LEU A 348 -29.72 6.58 -36.51
CA LEU A 348 -29.25 5.20 -36.55
C LEU A 348 -27.86 5.10 -35.93
N TRP A 349 -27.73 4.27 -34.91
CA TRP A 349 -26.50 3.99 -34.22
C TRP A 349 -25.94 2.64 -34.68
N CYS A 350 -24.71 2.63 -35.18
CA CYS A 350 -23.91 1.43 -35.35
C CYS A 350 -23.42 0.98 -33.98
N ILE A 351 -23.71 -0.28 -33.65
CA ILE A 351 -23.36 -0.93 -32.39
C ILE A 351 -22.13 -1.78 -32.64
N ASP A 352 -21.03 -1.41 -31.98
CA ASP A 352 -19.85 -2.23 -31.94
C ASP A 352 -19.98 -3.24 -30.79
N TYR A 353 -20.46 -4.43 -31.12
CA TYR A 353 -20.61 -5.52 -30.15
C TYR A 353 -19.28 -5.96 -29.54
N GLU A 354 -18.15 -5.85 -30.25
CA GLU A 354 -16.84 -6.22 -29.71
C GLU A 354 -16.47 -5.27 -28.57
N LEU A 355 -16.67 -3.96 -28.78
CA LEU A 355 -16.36 -2.93 -27.79
C LEU A 355 -17.38 -2.89 -26.64
N LEU A 356 -18.66 -3.21 -26.92
CA LEU A 356 -19.74 -3.14 -25.92
C LEU A 356 -19.92 -4.42 -25.09
N LEU A 357 -19.77 -5.61 -25.69
CA LEU A 357 -19.92 -6.89 -24.97
C LEU A 357 -18.59 -7.49 -24.52
N GLY A 358 -17.47 -7.02 -25.09
CA GLY A 358 -16.14 -7.60 -24.87
C GLY A 358 -15.98 -8.99 -25.49
N THR A 359 -16.76 -9.30 -26.54
CA THR A 359 -16.72 -10.58 -27.24
C THR A 359 -15.89 -10.47 -28.52
N ASN A 360 -14.60 -10.75 -28.41
CA ASN A 360 -13.81 -11.25 -29.52
C ASN A 360 -13.28 -12.65 -29.13
N PRO A 361 -13.68 -13.74 -29.79
CA PRO A 361 -12.96 -15.00 -29.68
C PRO A 361 -11.66 -14.83 -30.49
N PHE A 362 -10.56 -14.59 -29.78
CA PHE A 362 -9.21 -14.36 -30.32
C PHE A 362 -9.02 -13.04 -31.08
N VAL A 363 -8.86 -11.94 -30.35
CA VAL A 363 -7.88 -10.90 -30.71
C VAL A 363 -7.11 -10.55 -29.45
N GLU A 364 -5.80 -10.47 -29.63
CA GLU A 364 -4.78 -10.21 -28.63
C GLU A 364 -5.23 -9.14 -27.63
N SER A 365 -4.97 -9.43 -26.35
CA SER A 365 -5.09 -8.50 -25.25
C SER A 365 -4.59 -7.11 -25.66
N VAL A 366 -5.48 -6.12 -25.74
CA VAL A 366 -5.03 -4.72 -25.76
C VAL A 366 -4.40 -4.49 -24.39
N ARG A 367 -3.07 -4.57 -24.38
CA ARG A 367 -2.24 -4.23 -23.25
C ARG A 367 -2.20 -2.72 -23.19
N TYR A 368 -2.48 -2.13 -22.02
CA TYR A 368 -2.30 -0.70 -21.81
C TYR A 368 -1.05 -0.47 -20.96
N THR A 369 -0.38 0.66 -21.09
CA THR A 369 0.72 1.02 -20.20
C THR A 369 0.64 2.51 -19.94
N THR A 370 0.61 2.91 -18.67
CA THR A 370 0.46 4.31 -18.28
C THR A 370 1.76 4.84 -17.68
N ALA A 371 2.29 5.91 -18.27
CA ALA A 371 3.37 6.70 -17.68
C ALA A 371 2.78 7.82 -16.80
N LYS A 372 3.39 8.15 -15.67
CA LYS A 372 2.89 9.19 -14.74
C LYS A 372 3.87 10.34 -14.61
N ILE A 373 3.45 11.54 -14.98
CA ILE A 373 4.26 12.76 -14.95
C ILE A 373 3.70 13.66 -13.86
N ALA A 374 4.49 13.96 -12.83
CA ALA A 374 4.08 14.88 -11.76
C ALA A 374 4.61 16.30 -12.01
N LEU A 375 3.78 17.31 -11.78
CA LEU A 375 4.10 18.72 -11.98
C LEU A 375 3.94 19.49 -10.66
N VAL A 376 5.03 20.11 -10.19
CA VAL A 376 5.16 20.75 -8.86
C VAL A 376 5.68 22.20 -8.99
N GLY A 377 5.12 23.14 -8.21
CA GLY A 377 5.56 24.56 -8.19
C GLY A 377 4.65 25.55 -7.45
N ASP A 378 5.15 26.75 -7.18
CA ASP A 378 4.58 27.69 -6.19
C ASP A 378 3.46 28.62 -6.69
N SER A 379 3.29 28.81 -8.02
CA SER A 379 2.24 29.69 -8.58
C SER A 379 1.19 28.95 -9.41
N GLY A 380 -0.08 29.21 -9.12
CA GLY A 380 -1.21 28.52 -9.74
C GLY A 380 -1.52 28.90 -11.19
N VAL A 381 -1.02 30.04 -11.71
CA VAL A 381 -1.35 30.48 -13.08
C VAL A 381 -0.34 29.94 -14.09
N GLY A 382 0.96 29.94 -13.76
CA GLY A 382 2.00 29.38 -14.64
C GLY A 382 2.04 27.86 -14.65
N LYS A 383 1.86 27.24 -13.48
CA LYS A 383 1.84 25.78 -13.30
C LYS A 383 0.64 25.13 -13.99
N THR A 384 -0.56 25.51 -13.56
CA THR A 384 -1.82 24.98 -14.10
C THR A 384 -2.01 25.39 -15.55
N GLY A 385 -1.54 26.59 -15.93
CA GLY A 385 -1.55 27.05 -17.33
C GLY A 385 -0.64 26.22 -18.24
N LEU A 386 0.56 25.85 -17.78
CA LEU A 386 1.44 24.94 -18.52
C LEU A 386 0.83 23.55 -18.62
N GLY A 387 0.27 23.02 -17.52
CA GLY A 387 -0.37 21.70 -17.52
C GLY A 387 -1.59 21.63 -18.45
N TRP A 388 -2.44 22.65 -18.44
CA TRP A 388 -3.57 22.76 -19.37
C TRP A 388 -3.09 22.81 -20.82
N ARG A 389 -2.03 23.58 -21.10
CA ARG A 389 -1.49 23.69 -22.46
C ARG A 389 -0.85 22.40 -22.96
N LEU A 390 -0.13 21.67 -22.12
CA LEU A 390 0.43 20.36 -22.47
C LEU A 390 -0.68 19.34 -22.82
N ALA A 391 -1.85 19.47 -22.21
CA ALA A 391 -2.97 18.56 -22.44
C ALA A 391 -3.90 18.97 -23.59
N HIS A 392 -4.13 20.28 -23.78
CA HIS A 392 -5.15 20.81 -24.71
C HIS A 392 -4.57 21.68 -25.83
N GLY A 393 -3.26 21.94 -25.87
CA GLY A 393 -2.60 22.81 -26.85
C GLY A 393 -2.86 24.32 -26.68
N GLU A 394 -3.84 24.72 -25.86
CA GLU A 394 -4.23 26.13 -25.67
C GLU A 394 -3.87 26.66 -24.28
N PHE A 395 -3.78 27.98 -24.11
CA PHE A 395 -3.63 28.58 -22.78
C PHE A 395 -4.99 28.98 -22.22
N LYS A 396 -5.22 28.64 -20.95
CA LYS A 396 -6.40 29.08 -20.22
C LYS A 396 -6.01 29.62 -18.85
N ASN A 397 -6.43 30.85 -18.56
CA ASN A 397 -6.25 31.45 -17.24
C ASN A 397 -7.10 30.69 -16.21
N HIS A 398 -6.44 29.94 -15.33
CA HIS A 398 -7.04 29.27 -14.19
C HIS A 398 -6.54 29.91 -12.89
N SER A 399 -7.46 30.33 -12.02
CA SER A 399 -7.13 30.55 -10.61
C SER A 399 -6.96 29.19 -9.96
N SER A 400 -5.82 28.98 -9.28
CA SER A 400 -5.53 27.74 -8.55
C SER A 400 -6.71 27.41 -7.61
N THR A 401 -7.56 26.47 -8.00
CA THR A 401 -8.54 25.88 -7.10
C THR A 401 -7.86 24.76 -6.33
N HIS A 402 -8.09 24.67 -5.02
CA HIS A 402 -7.46 23.70 -4.10
C HIS A 402 -7.81 22.22 -4.40
N GLY A 403 -7.34 21.67 -5.51
CA GLY A 403 -7.59 20.27 -5.89
C GLY A 403 -6.51 19.72 -6.82
N GLN A 404 -6.29 18.40 -6.72
CA GLN A 404 -5.47 17.64 -7.68
C GLN A 404 -6.17 17.62 -9.04
N GLN A 405 -5.44 17.91 -10.12
CA GLN A 405 -5.95 17.83 -11.49
C GLN A 405 -5.16 16.78 -12.28
N PHE A 406 -5.85 16.01 -13.11
CA PHE A 406 -5.28 14.96 -13.94
C PHE A 406 -5.56 15.27 -15.40
N TRP A 407 -4.53 15.15 -16.24
CA TRP A 407 -4.62 15.42 -17.66
C TRP A 407 -3.96 14.28 -18.45
N LEU A 408 -4.55 13.90 -19.57
CA LEU A 408 -3.90 13.01 -20.54
C LEU A 408 -3.08 13.87 -21.49
N ILE A 409 -1.86 13.44 -21.83
CA ILE A 409 -1.05 14.09 -22.86
C ILE A 409 -1.09 13.20 -24.11
N ASP A 410 -2.00 13.53 -25.03
CA ASP A 410 -2.22 12.78 -26.28
C ASP A 410 -0.95 12.68 -27.14
N GLU A 411 -0.10 13.71 -27.11
CA GLU A 411 1.14 13.77 -27.89
C GLU A 411 2.25 12.81 -27.41
N LEU A 412 2.08 12.22 -26.21
CA LEU A 412 2.97 11.18 -25.66
C LEU A 412 2.45 9.76 -25.91
N HIS A 413 1.31 9.61 -26.59
CA HIS A 413 0.80 8.29 -26.96
C HIS A 413 1.78 7.56 -27.86
N ALA A 414 2.02 6.29 -27.55
CA ALA A 414 2.91 5.42 -28.31
C ALA A 414 2.32 4.01 -28.40
N THR A 415 2.82 3.21 -29.34
CA THR A 415 2.52 1.79 -29.43
C THR A 415 3.84 1.04 -29.40
N ARG A 416 3.99 0.11 -28.45
CA ARG A 416 5.21 -0.72 -28.34
C ARG A 416 5.29 -1.74 -29.47
N GLY A 417 6.47 -2.31 -29.67
CA GLY A 417 6.69 -3.35 -30.68
C GLY A 417 5.86 -4.64 -30.48
N ASP A 418 5.26 -4.82 -29.30
CA ASP A 418 4.40 -5.95 -28.93
C ASP A 418 2.89 -5.65 -29.06
N GLY A 419 2.50 -4.49 -29.60
CA GLY A 419 1.09 -4.09 -29.79
C GLY A 419 0.43 -3.43 -28.58
N THR A 420 1.17 -3.18 -27.48
CA THR A 420 0.68 -2.47 -26.29
C THR A 420 0.44 -0.98 -26.57
N ASN A 421 -0.72 -0.46 -26.20
CA ASN A 421 -1.05 0.97 -26.24
C ASN A 421 -0.48 1.69 -25.00
N CYS A 422 0.26 2.76 -25.22
CA CYS A 422 0.93 3.53 -24.18
C CYS A 422 0.34 4.95 -24.08
N GLU A 423 0.02 5.38 -22.88
CA GLU A 423 -0.49 6.73 -22.60
C GLU A 423 0.25 7.38 -21.42
N ALA A 424 0.33 8.72 -21.41
CA ALA A 424 0.98 9.47 -20.33
C ALA A 424 -0.03 10.36 -19.60
N LEU A 425 -0.10 10.19 -18.28
CA LEU A 425 -0.93 10.98 -17.38
C LEU A 425 -0.10 12.07 -16.70
N LEU A 426 -0.47 13.33 -16.91
CA LEU A 426 0.05 14.48 -16.22
C LEU A 426 -0.76 14.76 -14.95
N TRP A 427 -0.07 14.83 -13.82
CA TRP A 427 -0.61 15.04 -12.49
C TRP A 427 -0.20 16.42 -12.01
N ASP A 428 -1.18 17.29 -11.78
CA ASP A 428 -0.96 18.63 -11.29
C ASP A 428 -1.27 18.75 -9.79
N PHE A 429 -0.22 18.93 -8.97
CA PHE A 429 -0.32 19.09 -7.52
C PHE A 429 -0.50 20.57 -7.15
N ALA A 430 -1.74 21.07 -7.18
CA ALA A 430 -2.05 22.45 -6.85
C ALA A 430 -2.41 22.66 -5.36
N GLY A 431 -1.58 23.44 -4.64
CA GLY A 431 -2.02 24.22 -3.47
C GLY A 431 -2.41 23.47 -2.19
N GLN A 432 -1.85 22.29 -1.91
CA GLN A 432 -1.99 21.65 -0.59
C GLN A 432 -0.87 22.12 0.37
N PRO A 433 -1.18 22.34 1.66
CA PRO A 433 -0.24 22.88 2.64
C PRO A 433 0.99 21.99 2.84
N ASP A 434 0.83 20.67 2.73
CA ASP A 434 1.92 19.72 2.97
C ASP A 434 3.00 19.83 1.86
N TYR A 435 2.61 20.05 0.60
CA TYR A 435 3.56 20.18 -0.52
C TYR A 435 4.32 21.53 -0.55
N ARG A 436 3.91 22.51 0.26
CA ARG A 436 4.68 23.76 0.43
C ARG A 436 6.07 23.51 1.01
N LEU A 437 6.25 22.48 1.84
CA LEU A 437 7.56 22.08 2.39
C LEU A 437 8.54 21.66 1.28
N ILE A 438 8.06 20.94 0.26
CA ILE A 438 8.86 20.59 -0.94
C ILE A 438 9.24 21.85 -1.70
N HIS A 439 8.35 22.85 -1.78
CA HIS A 439 8.65 24.12 -2.44
C HIS A 439 9.73 24.92 -1.68
N THR A 440 9.78 24.81 -0.35
CA THR A 440 10.73 25.54 0.50
C THR A 440 12.14 24.95 0.42
N LEU A 441 12.28 23.65 0.14
CA LEU A 441 13.57 22.96 0.08
C LEU A 441 14.45 23.30 -1.13
N PHE A 442 13.89 23.91 -2.18
CA PHE A 442 14.62 24.10 -3.45
C PHE A 442 14.74 25.54 -3.91
N LEU A 443 13.96 26.49 -3.37
CA LEU A 443 13.79 27.81 -4.00
C LEU A 443 13.57 28.92 -2.97
N ASP A 444 14.61 29.32 -2.25
CA ASP A 444 14.56 30.54 -1.42
C ASP A 444 14.64 31.83 -2.29
N ASP A 445 15.03 31.75 -3.57
CA ASP A 445 15.24 32.92 -4.46
C ASP A 445 14.79 32.69 -5.93
N VAL A 446 13.72 31.93 -6.20
CA VAL A 446 13.26 31.67 -7.60
C VAL A 446 11.79 32.04 -7.81
N ASP A 447 11.53 32.98 -8.73
CA ASP A 447 10.18 33.49 -9.02
C ASP A 447 9.25 32.45 -9.69
N LEU A 448 9.78 31.45 -10.41
CA LEU A 448 9.05 30.22 -10.79
C LEU A 448 9.98 29.15 -11.37
N ALA A 449 9.99 27.95 -10.80
CA ALA A 449 10.54 26.74 -11.41
C ALA A 449 9.58 25.57 -11.22
N LEU A 450 9.40 24.79 -12.27
CA LEU A 450 8.56 23.59 -12.30
C LEU A 450 9.46 22.36 -12.44
N VAL A 451 9.19 21.35 -11.60
CA VAL A 451 9.93 20.09 -11.62
C VAL A 451 9.01 19.00 -12.14
N LEU A 452 9.48 18.30 -13.18
CA LEU A 452 8.84 17.11 -13.72
C LEU A 452 9.59 15.86 -13.28
N PHE A 453 8.84 14.87 -12.80
CA PHE A 453 9.39 13.61 -12.30
C PHE A 453 9.33 12.48 -13.35
N ASP A 454 10.14 11.46 -13.12
CA ASP A 454 10.32 10.31 -14.01
C ASP A 454 8.98 9.61 -14.32
N ALA A 455 8.62 9.63 -15.60
CA ALA A 455 7.39 9.05 -16.11
C ALA A 455 7.31 7.51 -15.96
N THR A 456 8.44 6.85 -15.66
CA THR A 456 8.58 5.39 -15.57
C THR A 456 8.46 4.84 -14.14
N ASN A 457 8.38 5.70 -13.12
CA ASN A 457 8.31 5.25 -11.73
C ASN A 457 6.93 4.67 -11.38
N ARG A 458 6.91 3.43 -10.89
CA ARG A 458 5.68 2.68 -10.54
C ARG A 458 5.24 2.85 -9.08
N GLN A 459 6.05 3.47 -8.22
CA GLN A 459 5.67 3.69 -6.83
C GLN A 459 4.52 4.72 -6.76
N GLU A 460 3.55 4.50 -5.86
CA GLU A 460 2.39 5.38 -5.75
C GLU A 460 2.81 6.82 -5.38
N PRO A 461 2.62 7.80 -6.29
CA PRO A 461 2.88 9.20 -6.00
C PRO A 461 1.91 9.77 -4.95
N LEU A 462 0.95 8.98 -4.48
CA LEU A 462 -0.05 9.40 -3.49
C LEU A 462 0.41 9.21 -2.04
N LYS A 463 1.59 8.61 -1.80
CA LYS A 463 2.18 8.61 -0.46
C LYS A 463 2.52 10.04 -0.05
N GLY A 464 2.34 10.35 1.25
CA GLY A 464 2.49 11.70 1.81
C GLY A 464 3.86 12.32 1.55
N VAL A 465 4.01 13.59 1.90
CA VAL A 465 5.19 14.44 1.57
C VAL A 465 6.54 13.79 1.88
N GLU A 466 6.66 13.02 2.97
CA GLU A 466 7.87 12.27 3.32
C GLU A 466 8.35 11.31 2.23
N PHE A 467 7.44 10.65 1.52
CA PHE A 467 7.79 9.76 0.40
C PHE A 467 8.51 10.52 -0.71
N TRP A 468 8.04 11.72 -1.02
CA TRP A 468 8.61 12.59 -2.03
C TRP A 468 9.93 13.21 -1.60
N LEU A 469 10.04 13.61 -0.34
CA LEU A 469 11.29 14.08 0.27
C LEU A 469 12.38 13.00 0.22
N ASN A 470 12.03 11.75 0.47
CA ASN A 470 12.94 10.62 0.36
C ASN A 470 13.37 10.35 -1.09
N GLN A 471 12.46 10.42 -2.07
CA GLN A 471 12.82 10.30 -3.48
C GLN A 471 13.82 11.41 -3.90
N LEU A 472 13.60 12.64 -3.45
CA LEU A 472 14.47 13.78 -3.72
C LEU A 472 15.83 13.67 -3.01
N SER A 473 15.89 13.13 -1.79
CA SER A 473 17.15 12.94 -1.07
C SER A 473 18.05 11.86 -1.70
N HIS A 474 17.44 10.83 -2.30
CA HIS A 474 18.13 9.76 -3.03
C HIS A 474 18.61 10.18 -4.44
N CYS A 475 18.16 11.34 -4.97
CA CYS A 475 18.60 11.86 -6.27
C CYS A 475 20.10 12.20 -6.35
N LYS A 476 20.79 12.37 -5.21
CA LYS A 476 22.23 12.69 -5.15
C LYS A 476 23.15 11.60 -5.75
N GLY A 477 22.59 10.45 -6.12
CA GLY A 477 23.30 9.31 -6.75
C GLY A 477 23.00 9.06 -8.24
N GLY A 478 22.30 9.95 -8.95
CA GLY A 478 22.13 9.87 -10.41
C GLY A 478 21.04 8.91 -10.93
N GLY A 479 20.11 8.51 -10.06
CA GLY A 479 19.01 7.58 -10.39
C GLY A 479 17.72 8.23 -10.94
N CYS A 480 17.49 9.53 -10.73
CA CYS A 480 16.22 10.17 -11.08
C CYS A 480 16.28 11.00 -12.36
N LYS A 481 15.38 10.72 -13.31
CA LYS A 481 15.17 11.52 -14.53
C LYS A 481 14.28 12.73 -14.22
N MET A 482 14.90 13.85 -13.88
CA MET A 482 14.20 15.11 -13.59
C MET A 482 14.40 16.11 -14.72
N ILE A 483 13.37 16.91 -15.03
CA ILE A 483 13.44 18.03 -15.98
C ILE A 483 13.10 19.32 -15.22
N LEU A 484 13.96 20.33 -15.34
CA LEU A 484 13.73 21.65 -14.77
C LEU A 484 13.10 22.55 -15.84
N VAL A 485 11.89 23.05 -15.58
CA VAL A 485 11.15 23.87 -16.52
C VAL A 485 10.86 25.24 -15.92
N GLY A 486 11.25 26.31 -16.62
CA GLY A 486 10.80 27.66 -16.28
C GLY A 486 9.52 27.99 -17.04
N ALA A 487 8.36 28.08 -16.38
CA ALA A 487 7.10 28.45 -17.04
C ALA A 487 6.84 29.96 -16.94
N ARG A 488 7.11 30.70 -18.01
CA ARG A 488 6.91 32.16 -18.07
C ARG A 488 5.42 32.50 -18.26
N MET A 489 4.89 33.31 -17.34
CA MET A 489 3.56 33.92 -17.38
C MET A 489 3.65 35.46 -17.54
N ASP A 490 4.64 35.96 -18.27
CA ASP A 490 4.90 37.41 -18.47
C ASP A 490 5.54 38.15 -17.28
N ARG A 491 6.41 37.49 -16.50
CA ARG A 491 7.33 38.17 -15.57
C ARG A 491 8.78 37.86 -15.90
N GLY A 492 9.42 38.78 -16.62
CA GLY A 492 10.88 38.95 -16.72
C GLY A 492 11.71 37.79 -17.28
N THR A 493 12.95 38.09 -17.69
CA THR A 493 13.98 37.08 -17.97
C THR A 493 14.60 36.59 -16.66
N PRO A 494 15.00 35.31 -16.55
CA PRO A 494 15.73 34.83 -15.39
C PRO A 494 17.00 35.66 -15.15
N THR A 495 17.35 35.85 -13.89
CA THR A 495 18.56 36.57 -13.47
C THR A 495 19.84 35.80 -13.81
N LEU A 496 19.76 34.47 -13.87
CA LEU A 496 20.84 33.56 -14.23
C LEU A 496 20.89 33.31 -15.74
N THR A 497 22.11 33.17 -16.26
CA THR A 497 22.33 32.80 -17.66
C THR A 497 21.98 31.32 -17.90
N PRO A 498 21.62 30.92 -19.14
CA PRO A 498 21.38 29.51 -19.47
C PRO A 498 22.56 28.57 -19.16
N LEU A 499 23.79 29.09 -19.20
CA LEU A 499 25.00 28.33 -18.85
C LEU A 499 25.06 28.03 -17.35
N GLU A 500 24.79 29.02 -16.50
CA GLU A 500 24.76 28.84 -15.04
C GLU A 500 23.63 27.91 -14.60
N LEU A 501 22.48 27.96 -15.28
CA LEU A 501 21.35 27.05 -15.03
C LEU A 501 21.67 25.61 -15.45
N ASN A 502 22.38 25.43 -16.56
CA ASN A 502 22.82 24.11 -16.98
C ASN A 502 23.91 23.55 -16.06
N ASP A 503 24.84 24.37 -15.60
CA ASP A 503 25.85 23.98 -14.59
C ASP A 503 25.19 23.60 -13.26
N PHE A 504 24.15 24.34 -12.84
CA PHE A 504 23.32 23.99 -11.68
C PHE A 504 22.61 22.63 -11.86
N CYS A 505 22.06 22.37 -13.05
CA CYS A 505 21.42 21.08 -13.35
C CYS A 505 22.44 19.93 -13.29
N LEU A 506 23.64 20.13 -13.84
CA LEU A 506 24.73 19.15 -13.79
C LEU A 506 25.21 18.88 -12.36
N HIS A 507 25.35 19.92 -11.53
CA HIS A 507 25.81 19.79 -10.15
C HIS A 507 24.79 19.05 -9.25
N ASN A 508 23.50 19.15 -9.55
CA ASN A 508 22.41 18.52 -8.79
C ASN A 508 21.86 17.23 -9.42
N GLY A 509 22.50 16.71 -10.48
CA GLY A 509 22.12 15.44 -11.10
C GLY A 509 20.82 15.47 -11.94
N ILE A 510 20.38 16.66 -12.37
CA ILE A 510 19.18 16.86 -13.20
C ILE A 510 19.52 16.57 -14.66
N ARG A 511 19.22 15.36 -15.14
CA ARG A 511 19.57 14.92 -16.52
C ARG A 511 18.76 15.59 -17.64
N GLY A 512 17.59 16.16 -17.34
CA GLY A 512 16.71 16.80 -18.33
C GLY A 512 17.10 18.22 -18.75
N GLY A 513 18.08 18.84 -18.07
CA GLY A 513 18.50 20.21 -18.31
C GLY A 513 17.43 21.26 -17.98
N TYR A 514 17.79 22.54 -18.12
CA TYR A 514 16.86 23.65 -18.01
C TYR A 514 16.16 23.91 -19.35
N ILE A 515 14.82 23.84 -19.36
CA ILE A 515 14.00 24.18 -20.53
C ILE A 515 13.17 25.41 -20.20
N SER A 516 13.40 26.48 -20.96
CA SER A 516 12.61 27.71 -20.85
C SER A 516 11.30 27.54 -21.62
N THR A 517 10.16 27.56 -20.93
CA THR A 517 8.84 27.46 -21.55
C THR A 517 7.96 28.66 -21.27
N SER A 518 6.95 28.91 -22.10
CA SER A 518 5.89 29.87 -21.79
C SER A 518 4.52 29.22 -21.85
N ALA A 519 3.81 29.28 -20.73
CA ALA A 519 2.42 28.85 -20.66
C ALA A 519 1.50 29.71 -21.52
N LEU A 520 1.85 30.99 -21.80
CA LEU A 520 1.03 31.92 -22.60
C LEU A 520 1.42 31.94 -24.09
N SER A 521 2.70 32.04 -24.45
CA SER A 521 3.14 32.10 -25.86
C SER A 521 3.38 30.74 -26.51
N GLY A 522 3.69 29.72 -25.72
CA GLY A 522 3.89 28.33 -26.18
C GLY A 522 5.34 28.04 -26.55
N GLU A 523 6.22 29.03 -26.40
CA GLU A 523 7.66 28.90 -26.61
C GLU A 523 8.24 27.79 -25.71
N GLY A 524 9.14 26.97 -26.27
CA GLY A 524 9.85 25.90 -25.56
C GLY A 524 9.04 24.63 -25.25
N ILE A 525 7.74 24.57 -25.57
CA ILE A 525 6.90 23.39 -25.28
C ILE A 525 7.32 22.18 -26.13
N ASN A 526 7.68 22.38 -27.40
CA ASN A 526 8.14 21.28 -28.25
C ASN A 526 9.44 20.66 -27.72
N ASP A 527 10.40 21.50 -27.28
CA ASP A 527 11.66 21.03 -26.69
C ASP A 527 11.40 20.26 -25.38
N LEU A 528 10.42 20.72 -24.58
CA LEU A 528 9.98 20.03 -23.38
C LEU A 528 9.34 18.67 -23.72
N MET A 529 8.50 18.60 -24.73
CA MET A 529 7.84 17.37 -25.19
C MET A 529 8.84 16.36 -25.73
N ASP A 530 9.82 16.79 -26.51
CA ASP A 530 10.88 15.92 -27.02
C ASP A 530 11.78 15.40 -25.90
N CYS A 531 12.09 16.25 -24.91
CA CYS A 531 12.80 15.83 -23.71
C CYS A 531 12.01 14.78 -22.92
N MET A 532 10.70 14.99 -22.71
CA MET A 532 9.82 13.99 -22.08
C MET A 532 9.84 12.67 -22.85
N LYS A 533 9.60 12.69 -24.17
CA LYS A 533 9.60 11.49 -25.03
C LYS A 533 10.89 10.68 -24.92
N SER A 534 12.05 11.36 -24.90
CA SER A 534 13.35 10.70 -24.78
C SER A 534 13.58 10.01 -23.42
N GLN A 535 12.85 10.43 -22.38
CA GLN A 535 13.01 9.92 -21.02
C GLN A 535 12.07 8.73 -20.70
N ILE A 536 10.93 8.61 -21.39
CA ILE A 536 9.98 7.51 -21.19
C ILE A 536 10.49 6.24 -21.88
N ASN A 537 10.95 5.26 -21.09
CA ASN A 537 11.27 3.93 -21.61
C ASN A 537 10.00 3.07 -21.63
N TRP A 538 9.21 3.18 -22.70
CA TRP A 538 8.02 2.35 -22.88
C TRP A 538 8.33 0.87 -22.82
N ASP A 539 9.45 0.43 -23.40
CA ASP A 539 9.87 -0.96 -23.46
C ASP A 539 10.29 -1.56 -22.11
N GLY A 540 10.54 -0.74 -21.09
CA GLY A 540 10.79 -1.18 -19.71
C GLY A 540 9.56 -1.21 -18.81
N MET A 541 8.38 -0.80 -19.29
CA MET A 541 7.16 -0.77 -18.48
C MET A 541 6.38 -2.08 -18.57
N THR A 542 5.70 -2.49 -17.50
CA THR A 542 4.86 -3.69 -17.49
C THR A 542 3.55 -3.40 -18.20
N ALA A 543 3.17 -4.28 -19.11
CA ALA A 543 1.84 -4.27 -19.69
C ALA A 543 0.77 -4.42 -18.59
N THR A 544 -0.23 -3.53 -18.60
CA THR A 544 -1.43 -3.70 -17.78
C THR A 544 -2.31 -4.80 -18.36
N ILE A 545 -2.97 -5.49 -17.44
CA ILE A 545 -3.73 -6.70 -17.71
C ILE A 545 -5.11 -6.39 -18.26
N THR A 546 -5.59 -7.26 -19.15
CA THR A 546 -6.97 -7.16 -19.63
C THR A 546 -7.96 -7.35 -18.47
N THR A 547 -9.06 -6.61 -18.51
CA THR A 547 -10.15 -6.73 -17.53
C THR A 547 -10.69 -8.17 -17.42
N VAL A 548 -10.62 -8.95 -18.49
CA VAL A 548 -11.00 -10.37 -18.54
C VAL A 548 -10.02 -11.24 -17.74
N THR A 549 -8.72 -11.11 -17.99
CA THR A 549 -7.68 -11.85 -17.26
C THR A 549 -7.73 -11.50 -15.78
N PHE A 550 -7.85 -10.21 -15.42
CA PHE A 550 -8.01 -9.79 -14.03
C PHE A 550 -9.27 -10.37 -13.37
N LYS A 551 -10.44 -10.31 -14.03
CA LYS A 551 -11.69 -10.86 -13.50
C LYS A 551 -11.61 -12.37 -13.28
N ARG A 552 -10.96 -13.11 -14.18
CA ARG A 552 -10.77 -14.57 -14.04
C ARG A 552 -9.84 -14.93 -12.89
N ILE A 553 -8.68 -14.27 -12.80
CA ILE A 553 -7.74 -14.46 -11.66
C ILE A 553 -8.44 -14.08 -10.35
N LYS A 554 -9.14 -12.95 -10.32
CA LYS A 554 -9.94 -12.51 -9.16
C LYS A 554 -10.96 -13.56 -8.74
N LYS A 555 -11.76 -14.07 -9.69
CA LYS A 555 -12.79 -15.07 -9.40
C LYS A 555 -12.17 -16.36 -8.88
N TYR A 556 -11.07 -16.81 -9.47
CA TYR A 556 -10.35 -18.00 -9.04
C TYR A 556 -9.76 -17.85 -7.63
N VAL A 557 -9.11 -16.72 -7.34
CA VAL A 557 -8.58 -16.39 -6.02
C VAL A 557 -9.70 -16.32 -4.97
N LEU A 558 -10.88 -15.79 -5.33
CA LEU A 558 -12.04 -15.76 -4.43
C LEU A 558 -12.61 -17.16 -4.20
N THR A 559 -12.75 -18.00 -5.23
CA THR A 559 -13.19 -19.39 -5.06
C THR A 559 -12.23 -20.22 -4.21
N LEU A 560 -10.92 -20.02 -4.37
CA LEU A 560 -9.91 -20.65 -3.50
C LEU A 560 -10.02 -20.24 -2.02
N LYS A 561 -10.56 -19.05 -1.73
CA LYS A 561 -10.83 -18.63 -0.35
C LYS A 561 -12.13 -19.22 0.22
N GLU A 562 -13.11 -19.49 -0.65
CA GLU A 562 -14.40 -20.05 -0.26
C GLU A 562 -14.34 -21.57 -0.09
N GLU A 563 -13.46 -22.26 -0.83
CA GLU A 563 -13.15 -23.67 -0.64
C GLU A 563 -12.48 -23.87 0.72
N SER A 564 -13.26 -24.43 1.65
CA SER A 564 -12.99 -24.53 3.08
C SER A 564 -11.88 -25.53 3.46
N ASP A 565 -10.72 -25.45 2.83
CA ASP A 565 -9.51 -26.15 3.28
C ASP A 565 -8.52 -25.12 3.83
N LYS A 566 -8.42 -25.04 5.16
CA LYS A 566 -7.48 -24.20 5.92
C LYS A 566 -5.99 -24.44 5.60
N LYS A 567 -5.65 -25.22 4.57
CA LYS A 567 -4.30 -25.71 4.28
C LYS A 567 -3.49 -24.83 3.35
N VAL A 568 -4.09 -23.93 2.56
CA VAL A 568 -3.33 -23.14 1.58
C VAL A 568 -3.33 -21.67 1.98
N VAL A 569 -2.35 -21.30 2.83
CA VAL A 569 -2.15 -19.93 3.30
C VAL A 569 -1.24 -19.16 2.32
N LEU A 570 -0.22 -19.84 1.79
CA LEU A 570 0.80 -19.30 0.90
C LEU A 570 0.78 -20.06 -0.44
N ILE A 571 0.85 -19.31 -1.54
CA ILE A 571 0.94 -19.88 -2.89
C ILE A 571 2.06 -19.15 -3.64
N SER A 572 2.95 -19.90 -4.29
CA SER A 572 3.95 -19.27 -5.16
C SER A 572 3.29 -18.78 -6.47
N PRO A 573 3.78 -17.70 -7.09
CA PRO A 573 3.26 -17.22 -8.38
C PRO A 573 3.22 -18.35 -9.44
N ILE A 574 4.26 -19.19 -9.50
CA ILE A 574 4.37 -20.33 -10.43
C ILE A 574 3.30 -21.39 -10.15
N GLU A 575 3.05 -21.70 -8.88
CA GLU A 575 2.03 -22.66 -8.48
C GLU A 575 0.62 -22.15 -8.78
N LEU A 576 0.35 -20.87 -8.50
CA LEU A 576 -0.93 -20.24 -8.84
C LEU A 576 -1.19 -20.32 -10.34
N ARG A 577 -0.16 -20.05 -11.15
CA ARG A 577 -0.23 -20.16 -12.61
C ARG A 577 -0.53 -21.60 -13.05
N THR A 578 0.23 -22.57 -12.55
CA THR A 578 0.04 -23.98 -12.91
C THR A 578 -1.38 -24.46 -12.56
N ARG A 579 -1.90 -24.04 -11.41
CA ARG A 579 -3.28 -24.35 -11.00
C ARG A 579 -4.33 -23.66 -11.88
N LEU A 580 -4.12 -22.38 -12.23
CA LEU A 580 -4.98 -21.64 -13.16
C LEU A 580 -5.01 -22.25 -14.56
N GLU A 581 -3.85 -22.61 -15.12
CA GLU A 581 -3.71 -23.29 -16.42
C GLU A 581 -4.36 -24.68 -16.39
N SER A 582 -4.28 -25.41 -15.28
CA SER A 582 -4.98 -26.70 -15.12
C SER A 582 -6.51 -26.56 -15.02
N THR A 583 -7.00 -25.46 -14.46
CA THR A 583 -8.44 -25.19 -14.30
C THR A 583 -9.07 -24.66 -15.59
N TYR A 584 -8.28 -23.94 -16.40
CA TYR A 584 -8.70 -23.36 -17.67
C TYR A 584 -7.70 -23.73 -18.79
N PRO A 585 -7.80 -24.96 -19.37
CA PRO A 585 -6.84 -25.46 -20.36
C PRO A 585 -6.76 -24.65 -21.64
N ASP A 586 -7.84 -23.95 -21.99
CA ASP A 586 -7.96 -23.14 -23.20
C ASP A 586 -7.43 -21.70 -23.03
N TRP A 587 -6.79 -21.39 -21.89
CA TRP A 587 -6.40 -20.03 -21.53
C TRP A 587 -4.92 -19.92 -21.16
N SER A 588 -4.17 -19.15 -21.95
CA SER A 588 -2.76 -18.81 -21.71
C SER A 588 -2.58 -17.34 -21.34
N PHE A 589 -1.72 -17.03 -20.39
CA PHE A 589 -1.33 -15.67 -19.98
C PHE A 589 0.15 -15.66 -19.57
N SER A 590 0.80 -14.49 -19.62
CA SER A 590 2.24 -14.37 -19.29
C SER A 590 2.50 -14.27 -17.77
N ASP A 591 3.73 -14.53 -17.32
CA ASP A 591 4.10 -14.35 -15.91
C ASP A 591 3.98 -12.89 -15.46
N GLU A 592 4.26 -11.93 -16.36
CA GLU A 592 4.08 -10.51 -16.10
C GLU A 592 2.61 -10.13 -15.94
N GLU A 593 1.72 -10.73 -16.74
CA GLU A 593 0.26 -10.59 -16.64
C GLU A 593 -0.31 -11.30 -15.40
N MET A 594 0.37 -12.28 -14.84
CA MET A 594 -0.05 -12.88 -13.58
C MET A 594 0.35 -12.00 -12.39
N ILE A 595 1.62 -11.59 -12.33
CA ILE A 595 2.14 -10.75 -11.24
C ILE A 595 1.41 -9.41 -11.19
N THR A 596 1.14 -8.80 -12.34
CA THR A 596 0.43 -7.51 -12.38
C THR A 596 -1.02 -7.67 -11.88
N ALA A 597 -1.66 -8.83 -12.03
CA ALA A 597 -3.05 -9.08 -11.62
C ALA A 597 -3.10 -9.27 -10.12
N VAL A 598 -2.16 -10.06 -9.60
CA VAL A 598 -1.98 -10.29 -8.18
C VAL A 598 -1.70 -8.96 -7.47
N ARG A 599 -0.87 -8.07 -8.02
CA ARG A 599 -0.65 -6.73 -7.48
C ARG A 599 -1.90 -5.83 -7.52
N HIS A 600 -2.70 -5.91 -8.57
CA HIS A 600 -3.99 -5.22 -8.58
C HIS A 600 -4.96 -5.79 -7.52
N LEU A 601 -4.96 -7.10 -7.30
CA LEU A 601 -5.75 -7.73 -6.23
C LEU A 601 -5.26 -7.30 -4.85
N GLU A 602 -3.96 -7.09 -4.68
CA GLU A 602 -3.35 -6.56 -3.46
C GLU A 602 -3.78 -5.12 -3.17
N ASN A 603 -3.78 -4.24 -4.17
CA ASN A 603 -4.28 -2.87 -4.01
C ASN A 603 -5.76 -2.82 -3.56
N HIS A 604 -6.55 -3.82 -3.93
CA HIS A 604 -7.94 -3.95 -3.49
C HIS A 604 -8.10 -4.72 -2.16
N GLY A 605 -7.00 -5.14 -1.54
CA GLY A 605 -6.98 -5.85 -0.26
C GLY A 605 -7.43 -7.31 -0.31
N TYR A 606 -7.46 -7.93 -1.50
CA TYR A 606 -7.85 -9.34 -1.64
C TYR A 606 -6.70 -10.29 -1.30
N VAL A 607 -5.45 -9.96 -1.63
CA VAL A 607 -4.25 -10.78 -1.35
C VAL A 607 -3.12 -9.86 -0.89
N ASN A 608 -2.04 -10.39 -0.33
CA ASN A 608 -0.79 -9.64 -0.13
C ASN A 608 0.35 -10.35 -0.85
N VAL A 609 1.23 -9.61 -1.53
CA VAL A 609 2.44 -10.16 -2.13
C VAL A 609 3.58 -10.00 -1.13
N LEU A 610 4.04 -11.13 -0.61
CA LEU A 610 5.15 -11.20 0.31
C LEU A 610 6.46 -11.36 -0.45
N ARG A 611 7.46 -10.56 -0.08
CA ARG A 611 8.84 -10.68 -0.56
C ARG A 611 9.72 -11.15 0.58
N GLY A 612 10.34 -12.32 0.39
CA GLY A 612 11.38 -12.78 1.30
C GLY A 612 12.72 -12.10 1.04
N SER A 613 13.65 -12.24 1.98
CA SER A 613 15.04 -11.75 1.88
C SER A 613 15.82 -12.36 0.72
N SER A 614 15.41 -13.55 0.26
CA SER A 614 15.94 -14.22 -0.95
C SER A 614 15.43 -13.63 -2.27
N GLY A 615 14.50 -12.66 -2.22
CA GLY A 615 13.88 -12.05 -3.41
C GLY A 615 12.72 -12.86 -4.00
N ASN A 616 12.36 -13.99 -3.41
CA ASN A 616 11.23 -14.79 -3.85
C ASN A 616 9.89 -14.10 -3.49
N GLU A 617 9.03 -13.92 -4.49
CA GLU A 617 7.67 -13.43 -4.32
C GLU A 617 6.73 -14.60 -3.98
N SER A 618 5.86 -14.42 -2.99
CA SER A 618 4.83 -15.38 -2.61
C SER A 618 3.51 -14.66 -2.32
N ILE A 619 2.40 -15.33 -2.55
CA ILE A 619 1.07 -14.73 -2.49
C ILE A 619 0.38 -15.23 -1.22
N LEU A 620 0.11 -14.31 -0.31
CA LEU A 620 -0.65 -14.56 0.90
C LEU A 620 -2.14 -14.40 0.63
N MET A 621 -2.89 -15.49 0.80
CA MET A 621 -4.33 -15.53 0.56
C MET A 621 -5.16 -14.90 1.68
N THR A 622 -4.58 -14.75 2.88
CA THR A 622 -5.23 -14.20 4.07
C THR A 622 -4.50 -12.95 4.56
N PRO A 623 -4.79 -11.75 4.00
CA PRO A 623 -4.11 -10.51 4.37
C PRO A 623 -4.17 -10.17 5.86
N ASP A 624 -5.25 -10.56 6.55
CA ASP A 624 -5.42 -10.32 7.98
C ASP A 624 -4.41 -11.11 8.84
N LEU A 625 -3.92 -12.26 8.34
CA LEU A 625 -2.85 -13.02 9.00
C LEU A 625 -1.59 -12.18 9.14
N LEU A 626 -1.22 -11.43 8.09
CA LEU A 626 -0.04 -10.55 8.10
C LEU A 626 -0.19 -9.43 9.12
N LYS A 627 -1.36 -8.80 9.18
CA LYS A 627 -1.65 -7.72 10.13
C LYS A 627 -1.59 -8.22 11.57
N ASN A 628 -2.20 -9.37 11.84
CA ASN A 628 -2.19 -9.98 13.17
C ASN A 628 -0.78 -10.41 13.57
N LEU A 629 -0.02 -11.02 12.65
CA LEU A 629 1.37 -11.39 12.93
C LEU A 629 2.26 -10.16 13.16
N ALA A 630 2.10 -9.10 12.37
CA ALA A 630 2.82 -7.84 12.58
C ALA A 630 2.51 -7.24 13.96
N ALA A 631 1.25 -7.30 14.40
CA ALA A 631 0.87 -6.89 15.76
C ALA A 631 1.54 -7.78 16.82
N SER A 632 1.58 -9.10 16.60
CA SER A 632 2.27 -10.06 17.47
C SER A 632 3.78 -9.83 17.54
N PHE A 633 4.44 -9.44 16.44
CA PHE A 633 5.86 -9.01 16.44
C PHE A 633 6.07 -7.79 17.32
N VAL A 634 5.25 -6.76 17.15
CA VAL A 634 5.32 -5.54 17.96
C VAL A 634 5.05 -5.83 19.43
N LEU A 635 4.12 -6.72 19.73
CA LEU A 635 3.82 -7.17 21.10
C LEU A 635 4.97 -7.98 21.71
N ALA A 636 5.58 -8.89 20.95
CA ALA A 636 6.75 -9.65 21.40
C ALA A 636 7.94 -8.72 21.65
N ALA A 637 8.19 -7.75 20.75
CA ALA A 637 9.21 -6.74 20.94
C ALA A 637 8.94 -5.89 22.20
N ARG A 638 7.67 -5.62 22.52
CA ARG A 638 7.26 -4.90 23.73
C ARG A 638 7.39 -5.74 25.01
N GLN A 639 7.17 -7.05 24.94
CA GLN A 639 7.22 -7.96 26.09
C GLN A 639 8.61 -8.55 26.33
N ASN A 640 9.60 -8.26 25.46
CA ASN A 640 10.93 -8.82 25.56
C ASN A 640 11.63 -8.37 26.88
N PRO A 641 12.03 -9.31 27.76
CA PRO A 641 12.63 -9.00 29.05
C PRO A 641 14.02 -8.35 28.96
N LYS A 642 14.76 -8.55 27.86
CA LYS A 642 16.08 -7.94 27.62
C LYS A 642 15.99 -6.52 27.03
N GLY A 643 14.84 -6.11 26.50
CA GLY A 643 14.75 -4.88 25.71
C GLY A 643 13.32 -4.49 25.32
N LEU A 644 12.90 -3.27 25.64
CA LEU A 644 11.59 -2.73 25.26
C LEU A 644 11.73 -2.24 23.82
N GLY A 645 11.14 -2.97 22.88
CA GLY A 645 11.15 -2.61 21.47
C GLY A 645 12.28 -3.20 20.65
N SER A 646 12.78 -4.40 21.00
CA SER A 646 13.76 -5.12 20.17
C SER A 646 13.47 -6.61 20.13
N LEU A 647 13.86 -7.29 19.05
CA LEU A 647 13.81 -8.74 18.89
C LEU A 647 15.13 -9.26 18.31
N GLU A 648 15.54 -10.45 18.73
CA GLU A 648 16.68 -11.16 18.13
C GLU A 648 16.20 -11.76 16.78
N GLU A 649 16.88 -11.45 15.67
CA GLU A 649 16.42 -11.83 14.33
C GLU A 649 16.48 -13.35 14.11
N ALA A 650 17.54 -14.02 14.59
CA ALA A 650 17.70 -15.46 14.40
C ALA A 650 16.59 -16.30 15.09
N PRO A 651 16.24 -16.07 16.37
CA PRO A 651 15.11 -16.75 17.01
C PRO A 651 13.75 -16.40 16.38
N VAL A 652 13.58 -15.17 15.87
CA VAL A 652 12.38 -14.80 15.09
C VAL A 652 12.29 -15.65 13.82
N LEU A 653 13.36 -15.72 13.03
CA LEU A 653 13.36 -16.49 11.78
C LEU A 653 13.27 -18.00 12.00
N ASN A 654 13.80 -18.52 13.11
CA ASN A 654 13.70 -19.92 13.49
C ASN A 654 12.32 -20.31 14.04
N GLY A 655 11.42 -19.33 14.30
CA GLY A 655 10.10 -19.60 14.86
C GLY A 655 10.11 -19.96 16.35
N GLU A 656 11.14 -19.54 17.09
CA GLU A 656 11.27 -19.82 18.53
C GLU A 656 10.32 -18.95 19.38
N TYR A 657 9.74 -17.90 18.79
CA TYR A 657 8.68 -17.09 19.41
C TYR A 657 7.30 -17.74 19.19
N ASN A 658 6.55 -17.91 20.28
CA ASN A 658 5.20 -18.48 20.25
C ASN A 658 4.19 -17.47 19.70
N PHE A 659 3.98 -17.44 18.39
CA PHE A 659 2.91 -16.67 17.76
C PHE A 659 1.66 -17.55 17.52
N PRO A 660 0.46 -17.16 18.00
CA PRO A 660 -0.75 -17.94 17.80
C PRO A 660 -1.18 -18.02 16.34
N GLU A 661 -0.77 -17.07 15.50
CA GLU A 661 -1.12 -17.01 14.07
C GLU A 661 -0.42 -18.10 13.23
N ILE A 662 0.74 -18.58 13.66
CA ILE A 662 1.53 -19.62 12.94
C ILE A 662 1.30 -21.03 13.52
N ALA A 663 0.45 -21.16 14.54
CA ALA A 663 0.18 -22.42 15.21
C ALA A 663 -0.53 -23.41 14.26
N GLY A 664 0.22 -24.41 13.78
CA GLY A 664 -0.29 -25.46 12.88
C GLY A 664 0.04 -25.28 11.39
N MET A 665 0.87 -24.29 11.04
CA MET A 665 1.41 -24.12 9.68
C MET A 665 2.64 -25.01 9.41
N HIS A 666 2.98 -25.24 8.14
CA HIS A 666 4.19 -25.99 7.78
C HIS A 666 5.45 -25.14 8.03
N GLU A 667 6.54 -25.75 8.52
CA GLU A 667 7.76 -25.02 8.95
C GLU A 667 8.36 -24.11 7.86
N SER A 668 8.27 -24.55 6.59
CA SER A 668 8.73 -23.76 5.44
C SER A 668 7.88 -22.51 5.17
N GLU A 669 6.57 -22.59 5.37
CA GLU A 669 5.66 -21.44 5.20
C GLU A 669 5.83 -20.45 6.34
N THR A 670 6.00 -20.96 7.57
CA THR A 670 6.28 -20.16 8.76
C THR A 670 7.55 -19.35 8.59
N LYS A 671 8.66 -19.98 8.18
CA LYS A 671 9.94 -19.30 7.94
C LYS A 671 9.81 -18.20 6.90
N LEU A 672 9.14 -18.46 5.78
CA LEU A 672 8.94 -17.48 4.70
C LEU A 672 8.10 -16.29 5.17
N LEU A 673 7.03 -16.55 5.92
CA LEU A 673 6.13 -15.51 6.40
C LEU A 673 6.80 -14.62 7.47
N LEU A 674 7.61 -15.20 8.36
CA LEU A 674 8.40 -14.46 9.36
C LEU A 674 9.50 -13.61 8.70
N ASP A 675 10.17 -14.15 7.69
CA ASP A 675 11.16 -13.43 6.87
C ASP A 675 10.53 -12.26 6.11
N ALA A 676 9.38 -12.48 5.45
CA ALA A 676 8.68 -11.44 4.72
C ALA A 676 8.18 -10.30 5.62
N VAL A 677 7.68 -10.61 6.82
CA VAL A 677 7.28 -9.59 7.81
C VAL A 677 8.48 -8.77 8.26
N THR A 678 9.62 -9.42 8.50
CA THR A 678 10.88 -8.75 8.84
C THR A 678 11.31 -7.78 7.74
N VAL A 679 11.29 -8.23 6.48
CA VAL A 679 11.61 -7.39 5.31
C VAL A 679 10.66 -6.20 5.20
N LEU A 680 9.35 -6.42 5.35
CA LEU A 680 8.34 -5.36 5.32
C LEU A 680 8.57 -4.30 6.39
N PHE A 681 8.90 -4.69 7.63
CA PHE A 681 9.18 -3.72 8.69
C PHE A 681 10.43 -2.87 8.40
N ILE A 682 11.44 -3.44 7.73
CA ILE A 682 12.65 -2.73 7.32
C ILE A 682 12.36 -1.79 6.14
N GLU A 683 11.67 -2.26 5.10
CA GLU A 683 11.30 -1.45 3.92
C GLU A 683 10.43 -0.24 4.30
N HIS A 684 9.57 -0.39 5.29
CA HIS A 684 8.71 0.69 5.79
C HIS A 684 9.36 1.54 6.90
N HIS A 685 10.65 1.34 7.20
CA HIS A 685 11.41 2.05 8.24
C HIS A 685 10.77 1.98 9.65
N ILE A 686 9.97 0.93 9.91
CA ILE A 686 9.35 0.70 11.22
C ILE A 686 10.38 0.11 12.19
N CYS A 687 11.27 -0.74 11.69
CA CYS A 687 12.42 -1.23 12.40
C CYS A 687 13.70 -1.11 11.56
N PHE A 688 14.85 -1.09 12.22
CA PHE A 688 16.15 -1.19 11.57
C PHE A 688 16.93 -2.38 12.14
N ARG A 689 17.83 -2.94 11.33
CA ARG A 689 18.75 -3.98 11.78
C ARG A 689 19.91 -3.34 12.51
N GLU A 690 20.30 -3.93 13.63
CA GLU A 690 21.54 -3.60 14.27
C GLU A 690 22.29 -4.85 14.74
N SER A 691 23.62 -4.83 14.67
CA SER A 691 24.46 -6.00 14.96
C SER A 691 25.33 -5.79 16.21
N LEU A 692 25.40 -6.83 17.06
CA LEU A 692 26.35 -6.90 18.16
C LEU A 692 27.12 -8.22 18.06
N GLY A 693 28.30 -8.18 17.46
CA GLY A 693 29.08 -9.40 17.20
C GLY A 693 28.44 -10.26 16.11
N THR A 694 28.03 -11.48 16.43
CA THR A 694 27.35 -12.41 15.48
C THR A 694 25.83 -12.32 15.54
N GLU A 695 25.27 -11.59 16.50
CA GLU A 695 23.83 -11.47 16.70
C GLU A 695 23.29 -10.22 16.00
N THR A 696 22.16 -10.38 15.30
CA THR A 696 21.42 -9.29 14.66
C THR A 696 20.09 -9.07 15.38
N PHE A 697 19.76 -7.80 15.59
CA PHE A 697 18.59 -7.34 16.31
C PHE A 697 17.71 -6.49 15.40
N LEU A 698 16.40 -6.71 15.49
CA LEU A 698 15.38 -5.86 14.91
C LEU A 698 14.95 -4.84 15.96
N VAL A 699 15.32 -3.58 15.75
CA VAL A 699 15.07 -2.49 16.71
C VAL A 699 13.91 -1.64 16.23
N PHE A 700 12.90 -1.44 17.10
CA PHE A 700 11.69 -0.65 16.84
C PHE A 700 11.76 0.71 17.57
N PRO A 701 12.16 1.80 16.89
CA PRO A 701 12.37 3.11 17.53
C PRO A 701 11.11 3.67 18.21
N ALA A 702 9.93 3.45 17.63
CA ALA A 702 8.68 3.98 18.15
C ALA A 702 8.29 3.38 19.53
N LEU A 703 8.66 2.12 19.79
CA LEU A 703 8.40 1.46 21.07
C LEU A 703 9.34 1.94 22.17
N ILE A 704 10.52 2.41 21.79
CA ILE A 704 11.54 2.96 22.67
C ILE A 704 11.12 4.33 23.22
N ASN A 705 10.23 5.04 22.51
CA ASN A 705 9.93 6.45 22.71
C ASN A 705 8.74 6.77 23.66
N GLN A 706 8.41 5.89 24.61
CA GLN A 706 7.28 6.09 25.51
C GLN A 706 7.52 7.22 26.54
N LYS A 707 6.49 8.05 26.76
CA LYS A 707 6.55 9.24 27.65
C LYS A 707 6.55 8.86 29.13
N LYS A 708 7.33 9.61 29.90
CA LYS A 708 7.66 9.44 31.33
C LYS A 708 6.44 9.64 32.27
N PRO A 709 6.25 8.80 33.31
CA PRO A 709 5.56 9.19 34.54
C PRO A 709 6.51 10.00 35.44
N ILE A 710 6.00 11.10 36.00
CA ILE A 710 6.75 12.03 36.85
C ILE A 710 7.27 11.27 38.09
N ILE A 711 8.59 11.13 38.20
CA ILE A 711 9.29 10.62 39.41
C ILE A 711 10.32 11.68 39.81
N GLU A 712 10.39 11.97 41.10
CA GLU A 712 11.23 12.98 41.74
C GLU A 712 12.73 12.78 41.49
N ASP A 713 13.45 13.90 41.41
CA ASP A 713 14.88 13.98 41.09
C ASP A 713 15.75 13.25 42.10
N VAL A 714 16.46 12.22 41.63
CA VAL A 714 17.61 11.66 42.35
C VAL A 714 18.85 12.49 42.02
N ASP A 715 19.81 12.55 42.94
CA ASP A 715 21.11 13.21 42.82
C ASP A 715 21.97 12.66 41.65
N ILE A 716 21.77 13.21 40.45
CA ILE A 716 22.48 12.85 39.22
C ILE A 716 23.62 13.85 38.97
N VAL A 717 24.79 13.35 38.57
CA VAL A 717 25.93 14.14 38.08
C VAL A 717 26.04 13.97 36.57
N GLU A 718 25.83 15.04 35.82
CA GLU A 718 26.09 15.08 34.38
C GLU A 718 27.61 15.16 34.17
N ASP A 719 28.13 14.31 33.28
CA ASP A 719 29.58 14.17 33.07
C ASP A 719 29.95 14.71 31.69
N ILE A 720 29.77 13.91 30.63
CA ILE A 720 30.26 14.23 29.29
C ILE A 720 29.10 14.46 28.34
N SER A 721 29.24 15.46 27.47
CA SER A 721 28.30 15.72 26.39
C SER A 721 28.89 15.40 25.02
N TYR A 722 28.05 14.88 24.13
CA TYR A 722 28.40 14.56 22.76
C TYR A 722 27.45 15.31 21.81
N THR A 723 27.99 15.80 20.71
CA THR A 723 27.20 16.18 19.53
C THR A 723 27.61 15.22 18.41
N VAL A 724 26.65 14.45 17.93
CA VAL A 724 26.84 13.48 16.86
C VAL A 724 26.21 14.08 15.61
N SER A 725 26.92 14.09 14.50
CA SER A 725 26.46 14.63 13.22
C SER A 725 26.63 13.63 12.08
N GLY A 726 25.78 13.67 11.05
CA GLY A 726 25.74 12.71 9.95
C GLY A 726 24.40 11.94 9.89
N ALA A 727 24.46 10.63 9.65
CA ALA A 727 23.28 9.75 9.66
C ALA A 727 22.80 9.48 11.10
N VAL A 728 22.25 10.50 11.74
CA VAL A 728 21.82 10.46 13.16
C VAL A 728 20.50 9.73 13.38
N GLU A 729 19.83 9.35 12.29
CA GLU A 729 18.59 8.57 12.32
C GLU A 729 18.81 7.28 13.12
N ASN A 730 17.94 7.04 14.09
CA ASN A 730 17.96 5.86 14.96
C ASN A 730 19.22 5.69 15.86
N VAL A 731 20.13 6.66 15.94
CA VAL A 731 21.33 6.59 16.82
C VAL A 731 20.96 6.39 18.27
N TYR A 732 20.00 7.16 18.78
CA TYR A 732 19.54 7.02 20.17
C TYR A 732 18.94 5.62 20.43
N ALA A 733 18.00 5.19 19.59
CA ALA A 733 17.34 3.89 19.71
C ALA A 733 18.33 2.72 19.68
N ALA A 734 19.33 2.80 18.80
CA ALA A 734 20.36 1.77 18.69
C ALA A 734 21.27 1.71 19.90
N LEU A 735 21.73 2.86 20.41
CA LEU A 735 22.53 2.93 21.63
C LEU A 735 21.76 2.33 22.82
N VAL A 736 20.44 2.57 22.89
CA VAL A 736 19.61 2.01 23.95
C VAL A 736 19.58 0.47 23.90
N VAL A 737 19.48 -0.10 22.70
CA VAL A 737 19.47 -1.55 22.52
C VAL A 737 20.86 -2.13 22.74
N LEU A 738 21.88 -1.64 22.03
CA LEU A 738 23.24 -2.16 22.09
C LEU A 738 23.78 -2.21 23.52
N LEU A 739 23.61 -1.13 24.30
CA LEU A 739 24.03 -1.10 25.70
C LEU A 739 23.22 -2.07 26.57
N GLY A 740 21.92 -2.23 26.31
CA GLY A 740 21.05 -3.15 27.06
C GLY A 740 21.32 -4.63 26.81
N TYR A 741 21.88 -4.99 25.64
CA TYR A 741 22.30 -6.36 25.32
C TYR A 741 23.76 -6.65 25.67
N THR A 742 24.51 -5.69 26.22
CA THR A 742 25.81 -6.00 26.85
C THR A 742 25.58 -6.70 28.18
N ASN A 743 26.25 -7.83 28.44
CA ASN A 743 26.12 -8.56 29.70
C ASN A 743 26.73 -7.82 30.92
N THR A 744 27.31 -6.64 30.68
CA THR A 744 27.88 -5.77 31.70
C THR A 744 26.85 -4.84 32.32
N PHE A 745 25.77 -4.47 31.63
CA PHE A 745 24.83 -3.46 32.10
C PHE A 745 23.39 -3.96 31.98
N THR A 746 22.69 -4.02 33.11
CA THR A 746 21.27 -4.36 33.12
C THR A 746 20.44 -3.08 33.04
N ARG A 747 19.66 -2.94 31.98
CA ARG A 747 18.82 -1.76 31.79
C ARG A 747 17.66 -1.74 32.79
N ILE A 748 17.51 -0.65 33.55
CA ILE A 748 16.50 -0.50 34.60
C ILE A 748 15.27 0.24 34.10
N ASN A 749 15.48 1.41 33.50
CA ASN A 749 14.41 2.32 33.07
C ASN A 749 14.73 2.94 31.72
N GLN A 750 13.69 3.26 30.97
CA GLN A 750 13.80 3.88 29.66
C GLN A 750 12.61 4.80 29.39
N TRP A 751 12.88 5.94 28.80
CA TRP A 751 11.93 6.96 28.38
C TRP A 751 12.33 7.55 27.02
N GLN A 752 11.43 8.32 26.42
CA GLN A 752 11.59 8.94 25.10
C GLN A 752 12.97 9.55 24.85
N ASN A 753 13.54 10.24 25.84
CA ASN A 753 14.83 10.91 25.70
C ASN A 753 15.85 10.48 26.76
N ASN A 754 15.59 9.42 27.52
CA ASN A 754 16.46 9.03 28.63
C ASN A 754 16.52 7.52 28.86
N ALA A 755 17.72 6.95 29.00
CA ALA A 755 17.93 5.54 29.30
C ALA A 755 18.85 5.34 30.52
N GLN A 756 18.49 4.38 31.39
CA GLN A 756 19.19 4.06 32.64
C GLN A 756 19.61 2.59 32.69
N TYR A 757 20.81 2.37 33.20
CA TYR A 757 21.47 1.07 33.33
C TYR A 757 22.06 0.92 34.73
N GLU A 758 21.98 -0.29 35.27
CA GLU A 758 22.63 -0.72 36.51
C GLU A 758 23.86 -1.56 36.19
N LEU A 759 24.90 -1.40 36.98
CA LEU A 759 25.93 -2.40 37.21
C LEU A 759 25.66 -3.09 38.58
N ASP A 760 26.19 -4.30 38.80
CA ASP A 760 26.16 -5.02 40.09
C ASP A 760 26.31 -4.04 41.28
N ASP A 761 25.39 -4.12 42.27
CA ASP A 761 25.34 -3.31 43.51
C ASP A 761 24.80 -1.86 43.42
N GLY A 762 23.81 -1.56 42.58
CA GLY A 762 23.05 -0.30 42.67
C GLY A 762 23.72 0.92 42.03
N ASP A 763 24.75 0.69 41.21
CA ASP A 763 25.46 1.73 40.47
C ASP A 763 24.72 2.08 39.18
N ILE A 764 23.99 3.21 39.21
CA ILE A 764 23.15 3.65 38.08
C ILE A 764 23.91 4.65 37.20
N CYS A 765 24.01 4.29 35.91
CA CYS A 765 24.51 5.14 34.84
C CYS A 765 23.44 5.29 33.75
N GLY A 766 23.58 6.30 32.91
CA GLY A 766 22.61 6.50 31.84
C GLY A 766 23.01 7.58 30.87
N PHE A 767 22.21 7.72 29.83
CA PHE A 767 22.38 8.79 28.87
C PHE A 767 21.05 9.40 28.45
N ARG A 768 21.09 10.69 28.12
CA ARG A 768 19.94 11.49 27.78
C ARG A 768 20.13 12.17 26.43
N GLN A 769 19.10 12.14 25.60
CA GLN A 769 18.99 12.97 24.40
C GLN A 769 18.44 14.34 24.79
N ILE A 770 19.23 15.40 24.55
CA ILE A 770 18.83 16.78 24.88
C ILE A 770 18.14 17.44 23.69
N SER A 771 18.74 17.34 22.51
CA SER A 771 18.24 18.00 21.31
C SER A 771 18.49 17.16 20.07
N GLU A 772 17.59 17.28 19.11
CA GLU A 772 17.68 16.66 17.80
C GLU A 772 17.40 17.75 16.77
N ARG A 773 18.30 17.87 15.80
CA ARG A 773 18.25 18.80 14.67
C ARG A 773 18.53 17.99 13.41
N GLU A 774 18.16 18.51 12.24
CA GLU A 774 18.45 17.81 10.97
C GLU A 774 19.94 17.46 10.85
N GLY A 775 20.25 16.16 10.92
CA GLY A 775 21.62 15.66 10.83
C GLY A 775 22.49 15.84 12.09
N GLU A 776 21.96 16.32 13.22
CA GLU A 776 22.70 16.44 14.50
C GLU A 776 21.87 15.98 15.71
N ILE A 777 22.46 15.17 16.60
CA ILE A 777 21.88 14.76 17.88
C ILE A 777 22.80 15.07 19.05
N ASP A 778 22.24 15.67 20.10
CA ASP A 778 22.94 16.03 21.32
C ASP A 778 22.66 15.02 22.43
N LEU A 779 23.71 14.32 22.89
CA LEU A 779 23.65 13.31 23.94
C LEU A 779 24.41 13.77 25.20
N VAL A 780 23.98 13.33 26.38
CA VAL A 780 24.66 13.51 27.68
C VAL A 780 24.79 12.19 28.37
N LEU A 781 25.98 11.86 28.86
CA LEU A 781 26.16 10.80 29.84
C LEU A 781 26.00 11.35 31.25
N TYR A 782 25.28 10.63 32.09
CA TYR A 782 25.10 10.98 33.49
C TYR A 782 25.28 9.76 34.40
N TYR A 783 25.71 10.02 35.62
CA TYR A 783 26.01 9.00 36.62
C TYR A 783 25.43 9.38 37.97
N TRP A 784 25.08 8.39 38.79
CA TRP A 784 24.79 8.65 40.19
C TRP A 784 26.06 8.99 40.98
N LYS A 785 25.93 9.82 42.04
CA LYS A 785 27.08 10.28 42.85
C LYS A 785 27.97 9.15 43.39
N LYS A 786 27.41 7.94 43.59
CA LYS A 786 28.11 6.78 44.16
C LYS A 786 28.93 5.96 43.14
N VAL A 787 28.76 6.18 41.84
CA VAL A 787 29.37 5.35 40.80
C VAL A 787 30.90 5.56 40.74
N PRO A 788 31.71 4.48 40.86
CA PRO A 788 33.17 4.53 40.76
C PRO A 788 33.69 5.04 39.42
N GLN A 789 34.87 5.68 39.42
CA GLN A 789 35.48 6.24 38.21
C GLN A 789 35.77 5.19 37.12
N HIS A 790 36.13 3.96 37.50
CA HIS A 790 36.36 2.87 36.54
C HIS A 790 35.07 2.49 35.79
N THR A 791 33.93 2.44 36.49
CA THR A 791 32.61 2.17 35.89
C THR A 791 32.19 3.26 34.93
N ARG A 792 32.47 4.53 35.25
CA ARG A 792 32.22 5.66 34.34
C ARG A 792 33.03 5.55 33.06
N LEU A 793 34.32 5.22 33.17
CA LEU A 793 35.20 5.03 32.01
C LEU A 793 34.76 3.86 31.14
N LEU A 794 34.31 2.76 31.76
CA LEU A 794 33.83 1.57 31.04
C LEU A 794 32.53 1.87 30.26
N PHE A 795 31.56 2.53 30.90
CA PHE A 795 30.31 2.95 30.25
C PHE A 795 30.57 3.95 29.11
N GLN A 796 31.44 4.93 29.36
CA GLN A 796 31.86 5.89 28.35
C GLN A 796 32.56 5.22 27.15
N GLY A 797 33.49 4.29 27.41
CA GLY A 797 34.21 3.58 26.35
C GLY A 797 33.29 2.76 25.46
N LEU A 798 32.34 2.01 26.04
CA LEU A 798 31.35 1.27 25.26
C LEU A 798 30.45 2.20 24.45
N PHE A 799 30.00 3.30 25.04
CA PHE A 799 29.20 4.32 24.35
C PHE A 799 29.94 4.94 23.16
N GLU A 800 31.21 5.32 23.34
CA GLU A 800 32.06 5.86 22.27
C GLU A 800 32.32 4.82 21.17
N THR A 801 32.45 3.54 21.53
CA THR A 801 32.67 2.44 20.57
C THR A 801 31.47 2.20 19.68
N PHE A 802 30.26 2.20 20.25
CA PHE A 802 29.03 2.04 19.47
C PHE A 802 28.77 3.23 18.55
N LEU A 803 29.18 4.44 18.95
CA LEU A 803 29.15 5.60 18.07
C LEU A 803 30.21 5.50 16.97
N ALA A 804 31.41 5.01 17.27
CA ALA A 804 32.49 4.85 16.31
C ALA A 804 32.21 3.79 15.23
N GLY A 805 31.44 2.75 15.56
CA GLY A 805 30.99 1.73 14.61
C GLY A 805 29.98 2.24 13.58
N ARG A 806 29.60 3.51 13.61
CA ARG A 806 28.61 4.13 12.73
C ARG A 806 29.25 5.22 11.87
N GLU A 807 28.69 5.47 10.70
CA GLU A 807 29.11 6.55 9.78
C GLU A 807 28.70 7.94 10.29
N VAL A 808 29.11 8.28 11.51
CA VAL A 808 28.75 9.53 12.19
C VAL A 808 30.00 10.25 12.70
N THR A 809 29.98 11.57 12.66
CA THR A 809 31.03 12.41 13.22
C THR A 809 30.65 12.81 14.64
N VAL A 810 31.50 12.46 15.61
CA VAL A 810 31.25 12.73 17.03
C VAL A 810 32.17 13.85 17.51
N THR A 811 31.60 14.87 18.14
CA THR A 811 32.35 15.89 18.89
C THR A 811 32.05 15.76 20.38
N LYS A 812 33.12 15.72 21.17
CA LYS A 812 33.07 15.54 22.62
C LYS A 812 33.23 16.88 23.34
N TYR A 813 32.44 17.06 24.39
CA TYR A 813 32.43 18.25 25.24
C TYR A 813 32.47 17.82 26.71
N PRO A 814 33.66 17.84 27.36
CA PRO A 814 33.79 17.55 28.78
C PRO A 814 33.18 18.67 29.64
N PRO A 815 32.84 18.39 30.91
CA PRO A 815 32.25 19.38 31.81
C PRO A 815 33.31 20.40 32.21
N VAL A 816 33.03 21.69 31.99
CA VAL A 816 33.97 22.78 32.28
C VAL A 816 33.71 23.33 33.68
N VAL A 817 34.64 23.08 34.59
CA VAL A 817 34.58 23.56 35.97
C VAL A 817 35.43 24.82 36.13
N CYS A 818 34.89 25.86 36.75
CA CYS A 818 35.65 27.06 37.06
C CYS A 818 36.72 26.76 38.12
N THR A 819 38.00 26.96 37.79
CA THR A 819 39.12 26.76 38.72
C THR A 819 39.09 27.68 39.94
N SER A 820 38.26 28.73 39.94
CA SER A 820 38.22 29.73 41.01
C SER A 820 37.06 29.58 41.98
N CYS A 821 35.89 29.11 41.54
CA CYS A 821 34.73 28.93 42.40
C CYS A 821 34.14 27.51 42.38
N GLY A 822 34.69 26.60 41.59
CA GLY A 822 34.15 25.24 41.45
C GLY A 822 32.83 25.15 40.70
N TYR A 823 32.29 26.27 40.22
CA TYR A 823 31.02 26.30 39.48
C TYR A 823 31.15 25.61 38.12
N ILE A 824 30.28 24.62 37.88
CA ILE A 824 30.14 23.90 36.61
C ILE A 824 29.38 24.81 35.64
N GLN A 825 29.98 25.08 34.49
CA GLN A 825 29.41 26.00 33.51
C GLN A 825 28.27 25.36 32.72
N GLU A 826 27.28 26.16 32.32
CA GLU A 826 26.16 25.69 31.51
C GLU A 826 26.62 25.17 30.14
N ARG A 827 26.25 23.92 29.81
CA ARG A 827 26.54 23.24 28.53
C ARG A 827 26.21 24.12 27.32
N ASN A 828 25.02 24.73 27.29
CA ASN A 828 24.54 25.49 26.14
C ASN A 828 25.48 26.66 25.78
N GLN A 829 26.13 27.25 26.78
CA GLN A 829 27.08 28.34 26.57
C GLN A 829 28.41 27.80 26.00
N ILE A 830 28.87 26.65 26.48
CA ILE A 830 30.10 25.99 26.00
C ILE A 830 29.96 25.58 24.53
N VAL A 831 28.90 24.83 24.20
CA VAL A 831 28.65 24.33 22.83
C VAL A 831 28.49 25.50 21.85
N ARG A 832 27.71 26.52 22.23
CA ARG A 832 27.52 27.72 21.39
C ARG A 832 28.82 28.48 21.14
N ARG A 833 29.66 28.67 22.16
CA ARG A 833 30.95 29.38 22.03
C ARG A 833 31.92 28.61 21.15
N ILE A 834 31.97 27.29 21.25
CA ILE A 834 32.80 26.46 20.38
C ILE A 834 32.30 26.49 18.93
N LYS A 835 30.98 26.40 18.69
CA LYS A 835 30.40 26.55 17.34
C LYS A 835 30.66 27.94 16.73
N GLU A 836 30.71 29.00 17.55
CA GLU A 836 31.07 30.36 17.13
C GLU A 836 32.60 30.59 16.94
N ASN A 837 33.43 29.53 16.99
CA ASN A 837 34.90 29.60 16.97
C ASN A 837 35.52 30.47 18.10
N LYS A 838 34.83 30.59 19.24
CA LYS A 838 35.28 31.32 20.43
C LYS A 838 35.69 30.34 21.53
N PHE A 839 36.99 30.11 21.68
CA PHE A 839 37.57 29.18 22.65
C PHE A 839 37.70 29.76 24.07
N PHE A 840 36.75 30.59 24.49
CA PHE A 840 36.72 31.14 25.85
C PHE A 840 35.30 31.44 26.32
N LEU A 841 35.13 31.35 27.62
CA LEU A 841 33.89 31.53 28.36
C LEU A 841 34.17 32.43 29.57
N PHE A 842 33.16 33.15 30.06
CA PHE A 842 33.24 33.80 31.37
C PHE A 842 32.40 33.00 32.35
N CYS A 843 32.93 32.74 33.53
CA CYS A 843 32.22 32.02 34.57
C CYS A 843 30.91 32.74 34.93
N GLY A 844 29.78 32.00 34.91
CA GLY A 844 28.46 32.55 35.25
C GLY A 844 28.38 33.15 36.67
N GLU A 845 29.07 32.58 37.65
CA GLU A 845 29.10 33.14 39.02
C GLU A 845 30.20 34.17 39.27
N CYS A 846 31.47 33.83 39.02
CA CYS A 846 32.60 34.68 39.44
C CYS A 846 33.17 35.58 38.32
N GLY A 847 32.60 35.53 37.11
CA GLY A 847 33.00 36.37 35.97
C GLY A 847 34.40 36.10 35.40
N LYS A 848 35.14 35.12 35.92
CA LYS A 848 36.51 34.82 35.49
C LYS A 848 36.53 34.22 34.08
N ARG A 849 37.49 34.62 33.25
CA ARG A 849 37.71 34.06 31.93
C ARG A 849 38.26 32.63 32.04
N ILE A 850 37.54 31.68 31.46
CA ILE A 850 37.88 30.27 31.33
C ILE A 850 38.27 30.03 29.87
N LEU A 851 39.42 29.39 29.64
CA LEU A 851 39.83 28.94 28.31
C LEU A 851 39.16 27.60 28.03
N LEU A 852 38.53 27.47 26.87
CA LEU A 852 37.98 26.20 26.39
C LEU A 852 39.06 25.52 25.56
N GLU A 853 39.22 24.22 25.75
CA GLU A 853 40.08 23.41 24.87
C GLU A 853 39.51 23.45 23.45
N LYS A 854 40.38 23.49 22.43
CA LYS A 854 39.90 23.28 21.07
C LYS A 854 39.31 21.87 21.04
N PRO A 855 38.11 21.65 20.47
CA PRO A 855 37.68 20.28 20.22
C PRO A 855 38.81 19.66 19.40
N ASP A 856 39.41 18.60 19.93
CA ASP A 856 40.48 17.92 19.22
C ASP A 856 40.01 17.61 17.80
N LYS A 857 40.97 17.59 16.87
CA LYS A 857 40.76 17.06 15.51
C LYS A 857 39.81 15.87 15.60
N LYS A 858 38.90 15.78 14.61
CA LYS A 858 38.17 14.55 14.23
C LYS A 858 38.87 13.37 14.87
N VAL A 859 38.22 12.75 15.85
CA VAL A 859 38.80 11.56 16.49
C VAL A 859 38.84 10.48 15.41
N ASP A 860 39.87 10.51 14.57
CA ASP A 860 40.41 9.30 13.97
C ASP A 860 40.89 8.52 15.19
N LEU A 861 40.01 7.64 15.67
CA LEU A 861 40.31 6.66 16.70
C LEU A 861 41.49 5.85 16.17
N SER A 862 42.69 6.29 16.52
CA SER A 862 43.91 5.65 16.06
C SER A 862 43.96 4.21 16.60
N PRO A 863 44.60 3.28 15.88
CA PRO A 863 44.54 1.83 16.17
C PRO A 863 44.99 1.43 17.59
N ASN A 864 45.64 2.30 18.35
CA ASN A 864 46.17 1.99 19.68
C ASN A 864 45.12 2.03 20.81
N ASP A 865 43.99 2.73 20.65
CA ASP A 865 42.88 2.67 21.61
C ASP A 865 41.90 1.53 21.28
N HIS A 866 41.92 1.04 20.03
CA HIS A 866 41.19 -0.14 19.60
C HIS A 866 41.74 -1.43 20.22
N GLU A 867 43.04 -1.58 20.43
CA GLU A 867 43.59 -2.82 21.03
C GLU A 867 43.14 -3.00 22.48
N LYS A 868 43.20 -1.96 23.32
CA LYS A 868 42.76 -2.05 24.72
C LYS A 868 41.25 -2.24 24.85
N LEU A 869 40.49 -1.66 23.93
CA LEU A 869 39.05 -1.73 23.94
C LEU A 869 38.52 -3.03 23.30
N ASP A 870 39.19 -3.56 22.27
CA ASP A 870 38.99 -4.91 21.76
C ASP A 870 39.40 -5.96 22.79
N GLU A 871 40.48 -5.77 23.54
CA GLU A 871 40.86 -6.64 24.66
C GLU A 871 39.77 -6.64 25.75
N GLN A 872 39.24 -5.48 26.12
CA GLN A 872 38.15 -5.38 27.08
C GLN A 872 36.84 -6.01 26.56
N GLN A 873 36.50 -5.83 25.28
CA GLN A 873 35.33 -6.47 24.66
C GLN A 873 35.52 -7.99 24.51
N LYS A 874 36.71 -8.46 24.14
CA LYS A 874 37.06 -9.88 24.11
C LYS A 874 36.93 -10.49 25.50
N MET A 875 37.42 -9.80 26.53
CA MET A 875 37.30 -10.24 27.92
C MET A 875 35.83 -10.30 28.39
N ALA A 876 34.99 -9.33 28.00
CA ALA A 876 33.55 -9.36 28.29
C ALA A 876 32.82 -10.51 27.56
N ARG A 877 33.18 -10.78 26.29
CA ARG A 877 32.64 -11.91 25.52
C ARG A 877 33.07 -13.26 26.10
N LEU A 878 34.34 -13.41 26.46
CA LEU A 878 34.86 -14.62 27.10
C LEU A 878 34.23 -14.84 28.47
N ARG A 879 34.01 -13.79 29.26
CA ARG A 879 33.29 -13.87 30.54
C ARG A 879 31.84 -14.33 30.36
N THR A 880 31.13 -13.76 29.40
CA THR A 880 29.74 -14.16 29.09
C THR A 880 29.68 -15.64 28.71
N LYS A 881 30.55 -16.06 27.79
CA LYS A 881 30.65 -17.47 27.37
C LYS A 881 30.96 -18.36 28.56
N PHE A 882 31.89 -17.95 29.42
CA PHE A 882 32.26 -18.67 30.63
C PHE A 882 31.07 -18.86 31.57
N GLU A 883 30.30 -17.80 31.86
CA GLU A 883 29.12 -17.87 32.72
C GLU A 883 28.02 -18.77 32.13
N ALA A 884 27.80 -18.71 30.80
CA ALA A 884 26.86 -19.59 30.11
C ALA A 884 27.31 -21.07 30.17
N SER A 885 28.59 -21.34 29.92
CA SER A 885 29.14 -22.70 29.96
C SER A 885 29.18 -23.26 31.38
N LEU A 886 29.46 -22.43 32.36
CA LEU A 886 29.43 -22.78 33.78
C LEU A 886 28.00 -23.10 34.25
N THR A 887 26.98 -22.46 33.67
CA THR A 887 25.58 -22.82 33.92
C THR A 887 25.23 -24.21 33.39
N LEU A 888 25.72 -24.56 32.19
CA LEU A 888 25.56 -25.90 31.61
C LEU A 888 26.31 -26.96 32.43
N VAL A 889 27.55 -26.68 32.83
CA VAL A 889 28.36 -27.57 33.66
C VAL A 889 27.73 -27.74 35.06
N LYS A 890 27.16 -26.69 35.66
CA LYS A 890 26.37 -26.83 36.91
C LYS A 890 25.15 -27.72 36.74
N GLY A 891 24.46 -27.64 35.60
CA GLY A 891 23.38 -28.55 35.26
C GLY A 891 23.86 -30.00 35.16
N PHE A 892 25.04 -30.22 34.57
CA PHE A 892 25.68 -31.53 34.48
C PHE A 892 26.12 -32.07 35.85
N ILE A 893 26.78 -31.25 36.68
CA ILE A 893 27.22 -31.62 38.04
C ILE A 893 26.03 -32.02 38.92
N ARG A 894 24.90 -31.30 38.83
CA ARG A 894 23.66 -31.65 39.55
C ARG A 894 23.12 -33.04 39.20
N ASN A 895 23.42 -33.56 38.01
CA ASN A 895 22.95 -34.86 37.56
C ASN A 895 23.94 -35.99 37.89
N GLU A 896 25.25 -35.72 38.00
CA GLU A 896 26.28 -36.74 38.21
C GLU A 896 26.85 -36.82 39.64
N SER A 897 26.92 -35.74 40.42
CA SER A 897 27.55 -35.77 41.75
C SER A 897 27.02 -34.74 42.74
N ASP A 898 26.57 -35.20 43.90
CA ASP A 898 26.08 -34.39 45.03
C ASP A 898 27.22 -33.97 46.00
N LYS A 899 28.47 -33.90 45.51
CA LYS A 899 29.66 -33.62 46.34
C LYS A 899 29.90 -32.11 46.47
N ASP A 900 29.79 -31.59 47.69
CA ASP A 900 30.24 -30.24 48.05
C ASP A 900 31.77 -30.17 48.12
N ILE A 901 32.42 -29.55 47.14
CA ILE A 901 33.89 -29.44 47.07
C ILE A 901 34.36 -28.19 47.83
N SER A 902 35.43 -28.36 48.61
CA SER A 902 36.08 -27.28 49.34
C SER A 902 37.53 -27.07 48.92
N CYS A 903 37.95 -25.82 48.74
CA CYS A 903 39.32 -25.49 48.38
C CYS A 903 39.92 -24.38 49.26
N PHE A 904 41.18 -24.54 49.63
CA PHE A 904 41.97 -23.52 50.35
C PHE A 904 42.94 -22.83 49.39
N ILE A 905 42.97 -21.49 49.36
CA ILE A 905 43.90 -20.73 48.51
C ILE A 905 45.01 -20.12 49.36
N SER A 906 46.24 -20.58 49.10
CA SER A 906 47.48 -20.10 49.69
C SER A 906 48.17 -19.10 48.77
N TYR A 907 48.45 -17.90 49.27
CA TYR A 907 49.11 -16.82 48.51
C TYR A 907 50.02 -15.96 49.40
N ALA A 908 50.81 -15.07 48.78
CA ALA A 908 51.73 -14.17 49.49
C ALA A 908 51.09 -12.79 49.72
N TRP A 909 51.27 -12.22 50.90
CA TRP A 909 50.77 -10.88 51.24
C TRP A 909 51.81 -9.80 50.96
N GLY A 910 51.37 -8.58 50.64
CA GLY A 910 52.24 -7.41 50.56
C GLY A 910 52.14 -6.61 49.26
N GLU A 911 51.55 -7.17 48.20
CA GLU A 911 51.37 -6.49 46.91
C GLU A 911 49.89 -6.42 46.52
N PHE A 912 49.35 -5.20 46.48
CA PHE A 912 47.91 -4.95 46.36
C PHE A 912 47.29 -5.58 45.11
N GLU A 913 48.00 -5.60 43.99
CA GLU A 913 47.53 -6.19 42.73
C GLU A 913 47.36 -7.71 42.83
N HIS A 914 48.29 -8.40 43.50
CA HIS A 914 48.20 -9.85 43.71
C HIS A 914 47.06 -10.21 44.67
N GLU A 915 46.86 -9.42 45.73
CA GLU A 915 45.76 -9.64 46.67
C GLU A 915 44.39 -9.43 45.99
N HIS A 916 44.26 -8.40 45.15
CA HIS A 916 43.04 -8.15 44.39
C HIS A 916 42.74 -9.28 43.39
N TRP A 917 43.76 -9.80 42.72
CA TRP A 917 43.62 -10.94 41.81
C TRP A 917 43.15 -12.22 42.51
N VAL A 918 43.68 -12.51 43.72
CA VAL A 918 43.26 -13.68 44.50
C VAL A 918 41.81 -13.56 44.97
N VAL A 919 41.37 -12.35 45.36
CA VAL A 919 39.97 -12.10 45.72
C VAL A 919 39.05 -12.30 44.51
N LYS A 920 39.47 -11.87 43.31
CA LYS A 920 38.74 -12.13 42.07
C LYS A 920 38.59 -13.63 41.78
N LEU A 921 39.69 -14.38 41.84
CA LEU A 921 39.67 -15.85 41.66
C LEU A 921 38.74 -16.55 42.66
N ALA A 922 38.76 -16.12 43.92
CA ALA A 922 37.90 -16.69 44.96
C ALA A 922 36.42 -16.44 44.68
N LYS A 923 36.05 -15.23 44.23
CA LYS A 923 34.66 -14.91 43.85
C LYS A 923 34.21 -15.77 42.67
N ASP A 924 35.06 -15.97 41.67
CA ASP A 924 34.75 -16.79 40.49
C ASP A 924 34.56 -18.28 40.84
N LEU A 925 35.40 -18.84 41.73
CA LEU A 925 35.25 -20.21 42.22
C LEU A 925 34.02 -20.40 43.11
N GLN A 926 33.69 -19.41 43.95
CA GLN A 926 32.44 -19.42 44.73
C GLN A 926 31.21 -19.38 43.82
N ASN A 927 31.25 -18.56 42.77
CA ASN A 927 30.22 -18.55 41.74
C ASN A 927 30.11 -19.91 41.05
N ALA A 928 31.17 -20.71 40.96
CA ALA A 928 31.14 -22.08 40.45
C ALA A 928 30.54 -23.12 41.44
N GLY A 929 30.13 -22.70 42.64
CA GLY A 929 29.58 -23.58 43.68
C GLY A 929 30.63 -24.21 44.59
N ILE A 930 31.89 -23.77 44.51
CA ILE A 930 33.00 -24.34 45.28
C ILE A 930 33.21 -23.53 46.56
N LYS A 931 33.37 -24.20 47.70
CA LYS A 931 33.59 -23.53 48.98
C LYS A 931 35.05 -23.11 49.13
N VAL A 932 35.31 -21.82 48.94
CA VAL A 932 36.67 -21.24 49.01
C VAL A 932 37.00 -20.73 50.41
N ILE A 933 38.18 -21.11 50.92
CA ILE A 933 38.78 -20.58 52.16
C ILE A 933 40.06 -19.82 51.78
N LEU A 934 40.14 -18.54 52.15
CA LEU A 934 41.27 -17.66 51.84
C LEU A 934 42.23 -17.51 53.01
N ASP A 935 43.52 -17.46 52.69
CA ASP A 935 44.57 -17.11 53.64
C ASP A 935 44.64 -15.59 53.88
N GLN A 936 43.76 -15.05 54.74
CA GLN A 936 43.69 -13.60 55.02
C GLN A 936 44.71 -13.14 56.08
N LYS A 937 45.35 -11.99 55.83
CA LYS A 937 46.37 -11.35 56.69
C LYS A 937 45.96 -11.17 58.17
N TYR A 938 44.68 -10.91 58.46
CA TYR A 938 44.17 -10.74 59.84
C TYR A 938 44.06 -12.04 60.63
N ASN A 939 44.02 -13.20 59.96
CA ASN A 939 44.00 -14.50 60.63
C ASN A 939 45.37 -14.87 61.21
N ALA A 940 46.45 -14.23 60.75
CA ALA A 940 47.84 -14.45 61.19
C ALA A 940 48.28 -13.58 62.38
N ALA A 941 47.39 -12.78 62.98
CA ALA A 941 47.69 -11.94 64.14
C ALA A 941 47.88 -12.78 65.44
N ILE A 942 48.78 -12.33 66.32
CA ILE A 942 49.09 -12.99 67.59
C ILE A 942 47.80 -13.07 68.45
N GLY A 943 47.31 -14.29 68.69
CA GLY A 943 46.10 -14.56 69.49
C GLY A 943 44.90 -15.12 68.71
N SER A 944 45.00 -15.32 67.40
CA SER A 944 43.99 -16.03 66.61
C SER A 944 43.96 -17.53 66.94
N ASN A 945 42.79 -18.17 66.75
CA ASN A 945 42.52 -19.53 67.20
C ASN A 945 43.12 -20.57 66.22
N VAL A 946 44.44 -20.73 66.26
CA VAL A 946 45.28 -21.57 65.39
C VAL A 946 44.68 -22.97 65.09
N PRO A 947 44.14 -23.74 66.08
CA PRO A 947 43.64 -25.09 65.83
C PRO A 947 42.41 -25.14 64.92
N ARG A 948 41.55 -24.11 64.96
CA ARG A 948 40.33 -24.07 64.15
C ARG A 948 40.65 -23.83 62.68
N PHE A 949 41.63 -22.98 62.40
CA PHE A 949 42.09 -22.68 61.04
C PHE A 949 42.82 -23.90 60.43
N ILE A 950 43.71 -24.54 61.20
CA ILE A 950 44.37 -25.80 60.80
C ILE A 950 43.33 -26.88 60.48
N SER A 951 42.29 -27.05 61.30
CA SER A 951 41.23 -28.05 61.07
C SER A 951 40.41 -27.80 59.80
N LEU A 952 40.36 -26.57 59.30
CA LEU A 952 39.66 -26.21 58.07
C LEU A 952 40.52 -26.46 56.84
N ILE A 953 41.83 -26.25 56.95
CA ILE A 953 42.80 -26.60 55.89
C ILE A 953 42.90 -28.12 55.76
N GLU A 954 42.98 -28.84 56.88
CA GLU A 954 43.07 -30.31 56.88
C GLU A 954 41.84 -30.96 56.23
N LYS A 955 40.65 -30.37 56.43
CA LYS A 955 39.38 -30.82 55.84
C LYS A 955 39.12 -30.34 54.42
N SER A 956 40.00 -29.50 53.85
CA SER A 956 39.82 -29.02 52.48
C SER A 956 40.21 -30.08 51.46
N ASP A 957 39.37 -30.28 50.44
CA ASP A 957 39.58 -31.30 49.41
C ASP A 957 40.76 -30.93 48.51
N TYR A 958 40.95 -29.64 48.23
CA TYR A 958 42.05 -29.12 47.39
C TYR A 958 42.76 -27.93 48.02
N ILE A 959 44.07 -27.80 47.76
CA ILE A 959 44.88 -26.64 48.13
C ILE A 959 45.43 -25.98 46.85
N ILE A 960 44.98 -24.77 46.57
CA ILE A 960 45.43 -23.95 45.45
C ILE A 960 46.59 -23.07 45.92
N VAL A 961 47.73 -23.17 45.24
CA VAL A 961 48.94 -22.40 45.58
C VAL A 961 49.19 -21.36 44.51
N VAL A 962 49.14 -20.07 44.87
CA VAL A 962 49.35 -18.97 43.92
C VAL A 962 50.83 -18.59 43.88
N GLY A 963 51.53 -19.05 42.85
CA GLY A 963 52.96 -18.84 42.66
C GLY A 963 53.31 -17.44 42.21
N THR A 964 53.99 -16.70 43.09
CA THR A 964 54.67 -15.43 42.82
C THR A 964 56.08 -15.47 43.41
N PRO A 965 57.03 -14.62 42.97
CA PRO A 965 58.36 -14.56 43.59
C PRO A 965 58.32 -14.34 45.11
N GLN A 966 57.35 -13.54 45.60
CA GLN A 966 57.09 -13.31 47.02
C GLN A 966 56.56 -14.56 47.74
N TYR A 967 55.75 -15.39 47.07
CA TYR A 967 55.25 -16.64 47.65
C TYR A 967 56.38 -17.62 47.99
N LYS A 968 57.42 -17.66 47.14
CA LYS A 968 58.61 -18.47 47.41
C LYS A 968 59.35 -17.99 48.66
N GLU A 969 59.42 -16.67 48.89
CA GLU A 969 60.01 -16.10 50.12
C GLU A 969 59.19 -16.41 51.38
N LYS A 970 57.85 -16.39 51.26
CA LYS A 970 56.91 -16.85 52.31
C LYS A 970 57.16 -18.32 52.66
N TYR A 971 57.29 -19.18 51.66
CA TYR A 971 57.49 -20.62 51.83
C TYR A 971 58.88 -20.99 52.37
N GLU A 972 59.94 -20.29 51.94
CA GLU A 972 61.31 -20.47 52.45
C GLU A 972 61.53 -19.88 53.85
N ASN A 973 60.48 -19.29 54.45
CA ASN A 973 60.46 -18.77 55.82
C ASN A 973 61.56 -17.72 56.11
N LYS A 974 61.87 -16.87 55.12
CA LYS A 974 62.90 -15.81 55.23
C LYS A 974 62.39 -14.49 55.81
N VAL A 975 61.09 -14.40 56.11
CA VAL A 975 60.47 -13.19 56.67
C VAL A 975 60.42 -13.31 58.19
N SER A 976 61.19 -12.48 58.89
CA SER A 976 61.42 -12.53 60.35
C SER A 976 60.19 -12.19 61.24
N GLU A 977 59.03 -11.92 60.66
CA GLU A 977 57.80 -11.50 61.38
C GLU A 977 56.59 -12.46 61.17
N ALA A 978 56.77 -13.61 60.51
CA ALA A 978 55.67 -14.53 60.25
C ALA A 978 55.37 -15.45 61.46
N GLY A 979 54.17 -15.30 62.03
CA GLY A 979 53.69 -16.07 63.19
C GLY A 979 53.51 -17.57 62.94
N SER A 980 53.24 -18.32 64.02
CA SER A 980 53.08 -19.79 64.08
C SER A 980 52.13 -20.42 63.06
N ILE A 981 51.25 -19.63 62.45
CA ILE A 981 50.25 -20.07 61.45
C ILE A 981 50.88 -20.30 60.07
N VAL A 982 51.82 -19.44 59.63
CA VAL A 982 52.47 -19.59 58.31
C VAL A 982 53.35 -20.83 58.28
N ALA A 983 54.04 -21.12 59.39
CA ALA A 983 54.80 -22.36 59.54
C ALA A 983 53.89 -23.61 59.49
N ALA A 984 52.75 -23.58 60.19
CA ALA A 984 51.80 -24.68 60.18
C ALA A 984 51.14 -24.91 58.81
N GLU A 985 50.84 -23.84 58.06
CA GLU A 985 50.33 -23.92 56.68
C GLU A 985 51.34 -24.60 55.75
N VAL A 986 52.60 -24.15 55.77
CA VAL A 986 53.68 -24.71 54.95
C VAL A 986 53.93 -26.18 55.31
N ASP A 987 53.89 -26.52 56.60
CA ASP A 987 54.05 -27.90 57.07
C ASP A 987 52.91 -28.81 56.56
N LEU A 988 51.66 -28.36 56.58
CA LEU A 988 50.52 -29.12 56.05
C LEU A 988 50.62 -29.36 54.54
N ILE A 989 51.03 -28.33 53.79
CA ILE A 989 51.28 -28.45 52.36
C ILE A 989 52.41 -29.46 52.09
N ASN A 990 53.48 -29.43 52.89
CA ASN A 990 54.58 -30.37 52.77
C ASN A 990 54.19 -31.81 53.10
N VAL A 991 53.36 -32.01 54.13
CA VAL A 991 52.83 -33.33 54.50
C VAL A 991 52.01 -33.91 53.34
N ARG A 992 51.11 -33.14 52.72
CA ARG A 992 50.32 -33.60 51.56
C ARG A 992 51.19 -33.83 50.30
N LEU A 993 52.27 -33.08 50.11
CA LEU A 993 53.22 -33.32 49.01
C LEU A 993 54.06 -34.60 49.17
N ILE A 994 54.29 -35.05 50.42
CA ILE A 994 55.08 -36.25 50.74
C ILE A 994 54.19 -37.50 50.90
N GLY A 995 52.87 -37.31 51.03
CA GLY A 995 51.85 -38.35 51.21
C GLY A 995 51.54 -39.22 49.99
N THR A 996 50.31 -39.73 49.92
CA THR A 996 49.79 -40.58 48.85
C THR A 996 49.68 -39.84 47.50
N GLU A 997 49.57 -40.56 46.37
CA GLU A 997 49.43 -39.91 45.06
C GLU A 997 48.15 -39.07 44.94
N GLU A 998 47.07 -39.43 45.65
CA GLU A 998 45.84 -38.63 45.73
C GLU A 998 46.05 -37.34 46.52
N GLU A 999 46.73 -37.41 47.67
CA GLU A 999 47.09 -36.21 48.46
C GLU A 999 48.03 -35.27 47.69
N LYS A 1000 48.93 -35.83 46.88
CA LYS A 1000 49.79 -35.06 45.96
C LYS A 1000 49.02 -34.37 44.85
N GLN A 1001 47.94 -34.99 44.34
CA GLN A 1001 47.08 -34.40 43.32
C GLN A 1001 46.11 -33.35 43.88
N SER A 1002 45.84 -33.37 45.20
CA SER A 1002 45.03 -32.35 45.87
C SER A 1002 45.68 -30.95 45.87
N ILE A 1003 46.98 -30.86 45.60
CA ILE A 1003 47.71 -29.58 45.56
C ILE A 1003 47.81 -29.10 44.12
N LEU A 1004 47.28 -27.91 43.89
CA LEU A 1004 47.16 -27.29 42.57
C LEU A 1004 47.99 -25.99 42.49
N PRO A 1005 49.28 -26.07 42.09
CA PRO A 1005 50.10 -24.89 41.84
C PRO A 1005 49.61 -24.11 40.60
N LEU A 1006 49.34 -22.82 40.81
CA LEU A 1006 49.01 -21.84 39.78
C LEU A 1006 50.16 -20.85 39.62
N LEU A 1007 50.36 -20.37 38.41
CA LEU A 1007 51.41 -19.40 38.13
C LEU A 1007 50.82 -18.05 37.74
N LEU A 1008 51.00 -17.05 38.60
CA LEU A 1008 50.50 -15.69 38.39
C LEU A 1008 51.58 -14.77 37.81
N TYR A 1009 52.78 -14.77 38.41
CA TYR A 1009 53.88 -13.91 38.00
C TYR A 1009 55.22 -14.63 38.06
N GLY A 1010 56.19 -14.26 37.21
CA GLY A 1010 57.53 -14.87 37.17
C GLY A 1010 57.62 -16.22 36.44
N ASN A 1011 58.62 -17.06 36.75
CA ASN A 1011 58.82 -18.38 36.12
C ASN A 1011 58.79 -19.47 37.20
N GLU A 1012 58.50 -20.73 36.85
CA GLU A 1012 58.36 -21.83 37.81
C GLU A 1012 59.54 -21.96 38.80
N LYS A 1013 60.76 -21.68 38.35
CA LYS A 1013 61.96 -21.73 39.20
C LYS A 1013 62.01 -20.62 40.27
N ASN A 1014 61.41 -19.48 39.97
CA ASN A 1014 61.46 -18.25 40.77
C ASN A 1014 60.21 -18.06 41.63
N SER A 1015 59.06 -18.58 41.20
CA SER A 1015 57.76 -18.29 41.81
C SER A 1015 57.17 -19.47 42.60
N LEU A 1016 57.70 -20.68 42.41
CA LEU A 1016 57.23 -21.88 43.11
C LEU A 1016 58.36 -22.58 43.89
N PRO A 1017 58.03 -23.23 45.02
CA PRO A 1017 58.96 -24.06 45.77
C PRO A 1017 59.52 -25.24 44.97
N PRO A 1018 60.71 -25.77 45.31
CA PRO A 1018 61.34 -26.87 44.57
C PRO A 1018 60.46 -28.12 44.41
N LEU A 1019 59.65 -28.46 45.42
CA LEU A 1019 58.77 -29.63 45.44
C LEU A 1019 57.54 -29.50 44.51
N MET A 1020 57.22 -28.30 44.05
CA MET A 1020 56.04 -28.02 43.20
C MET A 1020 56.41 -27.75 41.73
N ARG A 1021 57.70 -27.81 41.37
CA ARG A 1021 58.18 -27.56 40.01
C ARG A 1021 57.73 -28.68 39.07
N GLY A 1022 57.27 -28.33 37.86
CA GLY A 1022 56.75 -29.28 36.88
C GLY A 1022 55.30 -29.74 37.11
N ARG A 1023 54.58 -29.17 38.08
CA ARG A 1023 53.17 -29.46 38.39
C ARG A 1023 52.30 -28.19 38.33
N VAL A 1024 52.42 -27.41 37.26
CA VAL A 1024 51.61 -26.18 37.09
C VAL A 1024 50.29 -26.54 36.43
N TYR A 1025 49.18 -26.32 37.13
CA TYR A 1025 47.83 -26.63 36.64
C TYR A 1025 47.19 -25.49 35.85
N GLY A 1026 47.64 -24.25 36.06
CA GLY A 1026 47.11 -23.10 35.34
C GLY A 1026 48.12 -21.96 35.23
N ASN A 1027 48.23 -21.37 34.03
CA ASN A 1027 49.11 -20.25 33.76
C ASN A 1027 48.26 -18.98 33.54
N PHE A 1028 48.31 -18.08 34.51
CA PHE A 1028 47.50 -16.86 34.55
C PHE A 1028 48.33 -15.60 34.23
N LYS A 1029 49.50 -15.75 33.59
CA LYS A 1029 50.36 -14.61 33.19
C LYS A 1029 49.70 -13.64 32.20
N LYS A 1030 48.84 -14.16 31.32
CA LYS A 1030 48.12 -13.37 30.31
C LYS A 1030 46.66 -13.29 30.71
N GLU A 1031 46.09 -12.09 30.71
CA GLU A 1031 44.68 -11.90 31.08
C GLU A 1031 43.72 -12.56 30.07
N ASN A 1032 44.05 -12.58 28.78
CA ASN A 1032 43.22 -13.18 27.73
C ASN A 1032 43.03 -14.70 27.89
N THR A 1033 43.93 -15.40 28.60
CA THR A 1033 43.81 -16.85 28.86
C THR A 1033 43.21 -17.16 30.24
N TYR A 1034 42.75 -16.14 30.97
CA TYR A 1034 42.23 -16.28 32.33
C TYR A 1034 41.02 -17.21 32.39
N PHE A 1035 39.98 -16.96 31.59
CA PHE A 1035 38.73 -17.74 31.65
C PHE A 1035 38.90 -19.19 31.16
N GLY A 1036 39.73 -19.42 30.14
CA GLY A 1036 40.08 -20.78 29.70
C GLY A 1036 40.82 -21.57 30.78
N SER A 1037 41.83 -20.95 31.41
CA SER A 1037 42.59 -21.59 32.50
C SER A 1037 41.76 -21.79 33.76
N LEU A 1038 40.82 -20.88 34.04
CA LEU A 1038 39.87 -20.98 35.13
C LEU A 1038 38.85 -22.11 34.90
N PHE A 1039 38.37 -22.27 33.67
CA PHE A 1039 37.45 -23.35 33.30
C PHE A 1039 38.13 -24.72 33.46
N ASP A 1040 39.37 -24.87 33.01
CA ASP A 1040 40.18 -26.08 33.23
C ASP A 1040 40.38 -26.39 34.72
N LEU A 1041 40.62 -25.35 35.54
CA LEU A 1041 40.75 -25.48 36.98
C LEU A 1041 39.44 -25.99 37.62
N ILE A 1042 38.28 -25.45 37.22
CA ILE A 1042 36.97 -25.87 37.73
C ILE A 1042 36.68 -27.33 37.36
N LEU A 1043 36.93 -27.73 36.11
CA LEU A 1043 36.76 -29.13 35.69
C LEU A 1043 37.65 -30.08 36.48
N THR A 1044 38.89 -29.67 36.78
CA THR A 1044 39.82 -30.44 37.61
C THR A 1044 39.30 -30.57 39.04
N LEU A 1045 38.79 -29.48 39.63
CA LEU A 1045 38.22 -29.51 40.98
C LEU A 1045 37.04 -30.48 41.07
N TYR A 1046 36.13 -30.47 40.08
CA TYR A 1046 35.02 -31.42 39.98
C TYR A 1046 35.41 -32.82 39.48
N ASN A 1047 36.69 -33.06 39.18
CA ASN A 1047 37.23 -34.31 38.65
C ASN A 1047 36.54 -34.79 37.35
N ILE A 1048 36.15 -33.84 36.48
CA ILE A 1048 35.49 -34.12 35.21
C ILE A 1048 36.57 -34.37 34.14
N PRO A 1049 36.55 -35.53 33.44
CA PRO A 1049 37.49 -35.81 32.36
C PRO A 1049 37.37 -34.79 31.23
N PHE A 1050 38.51 -34.29 30.76
CA PHE A 1050 38.52 -33.28 29.71
C PHE A 1050 37.98 -33.77 28.34
N ASP A 1051 37.99 -35.09 28.11
CA ASP A 1051 37.55 -35.72 26.86
C ASP A 1051 36.05 -36.03 26.83
N ASN A 1052 35.29 -35.63 27.87
CA ASN A 1052 33.86 -35.86 27.92
C ASN A 1052 33.14 -35.00 26.84
N PRO A 1053 32.33 -35.59 25.93
CA PRO A 1053 31.70 -34.88 24.82
C PRO A 1053 30.91 -33.64 25.24
N ALA A 1054 30.23 -33.69 26.41
CA ALA A 1054 29.41 -32.58 26.90
C ALA A 1054 30.23 -31.34 27.30
N VAL A 1055 31.51 -31.54 27.63
CA VAL A 1055 32.40 -30.50 28.14
C VAL A 1055 33.51 -30.18 27.13
N PHE A 1056 33.87 -31.13 26.27
CA PHE A 1056 34.94 -31.00 25.28
C PHE A 1056 34.69 -29.84 24.31
N ASP A 1057 33.48 -29.75 23.76
CA ASP A 1057 33.10 -28.65 22.85
C ASP A 1057 33.08 -27.29 23.58
N LEU A 1058 32.62 -27.27 24.83
CA LEU A 1058 32.64 -26.07 25.67
C LEU A 1058 34.07 -25.63 25.98
N ARG A 1059 34.96 -26.57 26.30
CA ARG A 1059 36.37 -26.33 26.59
C ARG A 1059 37.10 -25.78 25.36
N LEU A 1060 36.83 -26.32 24.17
CA LEU A 1060 37.38 -25.80 22.92
C LEU A 1060 36.88 -24.40 22.60
N SER A 1061 35.62 -24.10 22.90
CA SER A 1061 35.03 -22.76 22.66
C SER A 1061 35.64 -21.64 23.52
N MET A 1062 36.32 -21.98 24.62
CA MET A 1062 36.97 -21.05 25.56
C MET A 1062 38.44 -20.76 25.24
N ARG A 1063 39.06 -21.55 24.35
CA ARG A 1063 40.45 -21.35 23.92
C ARG A 1063 40.41 -20.71 22.53
N ASP A 1064 40.89 -19.47 22.44
CA ASP A 1064 40.93 -18.68 21.19
C ASP A 1064 41.62 -19.43 20.02
N ASP A 1065 41.24 -19.03 18.80
CA ASP A 1065 41.48 -19.61 17.47
C ASP A 1065 42.95 -19.95 17.05
N GLU A 1066 43.97 -19.83 17.92
CA GLU A 1066 45.35 -20.21 17.56
C GLU A 1066 45.53 -21.72 17.35
N MET A 1067 44.65 -22.58 17.90
CA MET A 1067 44.72 -24.04 17.73
C MET A 1067 43.83 -24.61 16.63
N ARG A 1068 43.11 -23.78 15.86
CA ARG A 1068 42.39 -24.23 14.64
C ARG A 1068 43.28 -24.25 13.39
N GLN A 1069 44.52 -23.76 13.48
CA GLN A 1069 45.53 -23.79 12.41
C GLN A 1069 46.61 -24.86 12.58
N ILE A 1070 46.49 -25.75 13.57
CA ILE A 1070 47.29 -26.99 13.71
C ILE A 1070 46.31 -28.15 13.69
#